data_AF-A0A851GNY6-F1
#
_entry.id   AF-A0A851GNY6-F1
#
_cell.length_a   1.000
_cell.length_b   1.000
_cell.length_c   1.000
_cell.angle_alpha   90.00
_cell.angle_beta   90.00
_cell.angle_gamma   90.00
#
_symmetry.space_group_name_H-M   'P 1'
#
loop_
_entity.id
_entity.type
_entity.pdbx_description
1 polymer ?
#
loop_
_entity_poly.entity_id
_entity_poly.type
_entity_poly.pdbx_seq_one_letter_code
_entity_poly.pdbx_strand_id
1 'polypeptide(L)'
;MLGQQAMAAVLEWTGAGDNISLFQEANWEIQGGGAVAGNPLAPNVVINDPLIFTGIASNVSSQLKLASTLEIKGGELTMTASGGMSGGRVSLSNDGKLSTDWANQMELSLGHGTLTLRGAGSPLTGSVIACQGSQWEIHFTGKSLAAVRNDHLAQITVDGQPAASGVNMSLSDDGSGGAWLRPLVDSDADGLADQWELEHFGNLDAKPDEDPDGDLLDNIGEQQRGTNPNKKDTDGDGLTDQVESGTGVWVGLLDRGTDALNPDSDRDGLLDGVESRTGVWVSGLDTGTDPLMFNSDGDRIGDGAEAARGSNPNDPSSQPDLPNVIFIMADDLGYNHLSVYGQQRLQTPHIDSLASAGIRFNHAYAGCTVCGPSRSSLMTGIHSGHIPYKPNGAHVDITDRTKTVAEVFKQAGYMTGMFGKWGIGGLGSGQTPLDRGFDRFYGMLDQGHGHRHFPSYLIEDNVKSPLGNTVLSGGNTSSNAADRVKHTHDAFTDQALQFIDQHHEQAFFCYLAFTLPHTEIVASDEVLNSPEFDPSLWPETYTANTSVHLSQSQPRRNFGAEIRMIDNSVGAVIAKLEEHNLTDNTLLIFTSDNGGQLKRVWGSAPSDYFNANGHLRGGKEDSYEGGLRVPMLASWPGTIPAGRVSDLPTYFADFLPTVTDILGVEPPRYVDGFSILPTMKGALEKQKKHAYLFWSHQRGSLDHAVRAGKWKAVKRGGNAIELFDLDADPSETSNVASSYPELVAEMQRIMDREYQPDLPETAPSSASPVYPNHP
;
A
#
# COMPACT_ATOMS: atom_id res chain seq x y z
N MET A 1 16.19 67.22 13.47
CA MET A 1 16.53 66.41 14.65
C MET A 1 15.98 65.02 14.41
N LEU A 2 16.87 64.04 14.37
CA LEU A 2 16.58 62.62 14.31
C LEU A 2 15.73 62.18 15.52
N GLY A 3 14.90 61.16 15.31
CA GLY A 3 14.73 60.08 16.27
C GLY A 3 13.54 60.21 17.23
N GLN A 4 12.46 59.52 16.90
CA GLN A 4 12.06 58.31 17.62
C GLN A 4 11.07 57.55 16.72
N GLN A 5 11.56 56.54 15.99
CA GLN A 5 10.69 55.44 15.61
C GLN A 5 10.20 54.83 16.92
N ALA A 6 8.89 54.67 17.09
CA ALA A 6 8.36 53.85 18.16
C ALA A 6 8.97 52.45 17.98
N MET A 7 9.91 52.08 18.86
CA MET A 7 10.46 50.73 18.85
C MET A 7 9.41 49.84 19.50
N ALA A 8 9.03 48.76 18.80
CA ALA A 8 8.16 47.74 19.38
C ALA A 8 8.75 47.25 20.72
N ALA A 9 7.90 47.06 21.73
CA ALA A 9 8.32 46.36 22.93
C ALA A 9 8.54 44.89 22.56
N VAL A 10 9.76 44.38 22.73
CA VAL A 10 10.07 42.97 22.50
C VAL A 10 9.98 42.26 23.84
N LEU A 11 9.13 41.25 23.94
CA LEU A 11 9.07 40.35 25.08
C LEU A 11 9.87 39.10 24.74
N GLU A 12 10.97 38.90 25.45
CA GLU A 12 11.85 37.75 25.29
C GLU A 12 11.54 36.71 26.38
N TRP A 13 11.35 35.46 25.96
CA TRP A 13 11.15 34.35 26.89
C TRP A 13 12.47 33.90 27.49
N THR A 14 12.55 33.82 28.82
CA THR A 14 13.76 33.44 29.56
C THR A 14 13.63 32.15 30.38
N GLY A 15 12.44 31.55 30.41
CA GLY A 15 12.19 30.31 31.17
C GLY A 15 12.87 29.06 30.58
N ALA A 16 13.48 28.22 31.43
CA ALA A 16 14.11 26.96 31.01
C ALA A 16 13.65 25.77 31.87
N GLY A 17 13.10 24.72 31.24
CA GLY A 17 12.65 23.47 31.88
C GLY A 17 11.27 22.99 31.42
N ASP A 18 10.90 21.75 31.77
CA ASP A 18 9.59 21.16 31.49
C ASP A 18 8.51 21.67 32.47
N ASN A 19 7.24 21.79 32.03
CA ASN A 19 6.07 22.22 32.82
C ASN A 19 6.08 23.67 33.35
N ILE A 20 6.66 24.61 32.59
CA ILE A 20 6.64 26.03 32.92
C ILE A 20 5.40 26.71 32.30
N SER A 21 4.67 27.50 33.10
CA SER A 21 3.48 28.22 32.63
C SER A 21 3.86 29.49 31.86
N LEU A 22 3.29 29.66 30.65
CA LEU A 22 3.36 30.89 29.86
C LEU A 22 2.83 32.12 30.60
N PHE A 23 1.96 31.91 31.61
CA PHE A 23 1.31 32.97 32.38
C PHE A 23 2.11 33.44 33.61
N GLN A 24 3.30 32.87 33.86
CA GLN A 24 4.19 33.34 34.91
C GLN A 24 5.07 34.49 34.40
N GLU A 25 4.84 35.68 34.98
CA GLU A 25 5.53 36.93 34.65
C GLU A 25 7.06 36.85 34.79
N ALA A 26 7.57 36.02 35.70
CA ALA A 26 9.00 35.85 35.94
C ALA A 26 9.78 35.22 34.78
N ASN A 27 9.10 34.66 33.77
CA ASN A 27 9.71 33.95 32.64
C ASN A 27 9.80 34.81 31.37
N TRP A 28 9.49 36.11 31.47
CA TRP A 28 9.51 37.06 30.36
C TRP A 28 10.33 38.30 30.72
N GLU A 29 11.24 38.73 29.85
CA GLU A 29 11.96 40.00 29.96
C GLU A 29 11.55 40.96 28.85
N ILE A 30 11.40 42.25 29.17
CA ILE A 30 11.12 43.29 28.19
C ILE A 30 12.45 43.86 27.67
N GLN A 31 12.70 43.73 26.37
CA GLN A 31 13.80 44.41 25.69
C GLN A 31 13.28 45.61 24.88
N GLY A 32 13.85 46.79 25.11
CA GLY A 32 13.60 48.01 24.35
C GLY A 32 12.58 48.99 24.97
N GLY A 33 12.73 50.28 24.64
CA GLY A 33 12.07 51.41 25.33
C GLY A 33 10.63 51.71 24.89
N GLY A 34 9.74 50.73 24.92
CA GLY A 34 8.28 50.89 24.77
C GLY A 34 7.54 50.70 26.11
N ALA A 35 6.43 51.40 26.33
CA ALA A 35 5.65 51.30 27.57
C ALA A 35 4.50 50.29 27.43
N VAL A 36 4.61 49.14 28.08
CA VAL A 36 3.49 48.23 28.32
C VAL A 36 2.85 48.60 29.66
N ALA A 37 1.56 48.95 29.68
CA ALA A 37 0.83 49.21 30.92
C ALA A 37 0.08 47.94 31.35
N GLY A 38 0.70 47.16 32.25
CA GLY A 38 0.14 45.90 32.78
C GLY A 38 0.77 44.64 32.17
N ASN A 39 0.39 43.47 32.69
CA ASN A 39 0.85 42.18 32.19
C ASN A 39 0.12 41.85 30.86
N PRO A 40 0.81 41.70 29.72
CA PRO A 40 0.20 41.49 28.39
C PRO A 40 -0.62 40.19 28.24
N LEU A 41 -0.55 39.30 29.22
CA LEU A 41 -1.32 38.05 29.30
C LEU A 41 -2.36 38.05 30.43
N ALA A 42 -2.63 39.21 31.04
CA ALA A 42 -3.75 39.37 31.98
C ALA A 42 -5.10 39.49 31.23
N PRO A 43 -6.23 39.09 31.84
CA PRO A 43 -7.54 39.03 31.18
C PRO A 43 -8.13 40.38 30.73
N ASN A 44 -7.42 41.52 30.85
CA ASN A 44 -7.91 42.86 30.48
C ASN A 44 -6.76 43.78 30.02
N VAL A 45 -6.12 43.50 28.88
CA VAL A 45 -5.03 44.32 28.31
C VAL A 45 -5.47 45.00 27.03
N VAL A 46 -5.10 46.28 26.88
CA VAL A 46 -5.23 47.02 25.62
C VAL A 46 -3.85 47.19 25.00
N ILE A 47 -3.65 46.59 23.82
CA ILE A 47 -2.39 46.66 23.07
C ILE A 47 -2.54 47.71 21.96
N ASN A 48 -1.77 48.80 22.03
CA ASN A 48 -1.87 49.93 21.10
C ASN A 48 -0.77 49.94 20.00
N ASP A 49 0.21 49.04 20.09
CA ASP A 49 1.35 48.93 19.17
C ASP A 49 1.56 47.45 18.74
N PRO A 50 2.25 47.17 17.61
CA PRO A 50 2.53 45.80 17.18
C PRO A 50 3.33 45.03 18.23
N LEU A 51 2.81 43.87 18.66
CA LEU A 51 3.50 42.96 19.56
C LEU A 51 4.19 41.87 18.75
N ILE A 52 5.49 41.65 18.98
CA ILE A 52 6.27 40.59 18.33
C ILE A 52 6.79 39.66 19.42
N PHE A 53 6.44 38.37 19.33
CA PHE A 53 6.96 37.33 20.20
C PHE A 53 8.16 36.67 19.52
N THR A 54 9.31 36.64 20.19
CA THR A 54 10.50 35.94 19.72
C THR A 54 11.04 35.02 20.81
N GLY A 55 11.10 33.72 20.53
CA GLY A 55 11.64 32.71 21.44
C GLY A 55 12.02 31.44 20.68
N ILE A 56 13.06 30.76 21.15
CA ILE A 56 13.63 29.53 20.58
C ILE A 56 13.54 28.44 21.64
N ALA A 57 12.43 27.70 21.67
CA ALA A 57 12.32 26.49 22.47
C ALA A 57 11.34 25.50 21.85
N SER A 58 11.80 24.27 21.67
CA SER A 58 11.00 23.10 21.29
C SER A 58 10.15 22.64 22.49
N ASN A 59 8.88 22.33 22.25
CA ASN A 59 7.89 21.73 23.18
C ASN A 59 7.15 22.69 24.13
N VAL A 60 6.35 23.60 23.56
CA VAL A 60 5.34 24.36 24.30
C VAL A 60 3.95 23.77 24.03
N SER A 61 3.24 23.33 25.06
CA SER A 61 1.81 22.97 24.94
C SER A 61 0.98 24.26 24.89
N SER A 62 0.38 24.57 23.74
CA SER A 62 -0.42 25.80 23.54
C SER A 62 -1.90 25.56 23.86
N GLN A 63 -2.33 25.76 25.11
CA GLN A 63 -3.74 26.06 25.39
C GLN A 63 -3.92 27.59 25.34
N LEU A 64 -4.54 28.10 24.29
CA LEU A 64 -4.95 29.51 24.22
C LEU A 64 -6.34 29.67 24.85
N LYS A 65 -6.42 29.89 26.16
CA LYS A 65 -7.69 30.26 26.82
C LYS A 65 -7.85 31.78 26.80
N LEU A 66 -8.68 32.29 25.88
CA LEU A 66 -9.07 33.70 25.85
C LEU A 66 -10.16 33.94 26.90
N ALA A 67 -9.78 34.53 28.04
CA ALA A 67 -10.75 34.95 29.03
C ALA A 67 -11.36 36.31 28.62
N SER A 68 -12.62 36.25 28.21
CA SER A 68 -13.64 37.31 28.23
C SER A 68 -13.67 38.42 27.16
N THR A 69 -12.57 38.98 26.63
CA THR A 69 -12.62 39.84 25.41
C THR A 69 -11.22 40.25 24.94
N LEU A 70 -10.84 39.97 23.69
CA LEU A 70 -9.65 40.53 23.04
C LEU A 70 -10.11 41.51 21.95
N GLU A 71 -9.95 42.82 22.17
CA GLU A 71 -10.25 43.85 21.17
C GLU A 71 -8.95 44.31 20.49
N ILE A 72 -8.63 43.73 19.31
CA ILE A 72 -7.46 44.13 18.51
C ILE A 72 -7.90 45.26 17.56
N LYS A 73 -7.57 46.52 17.88
CA LYS A 73 -7.75 47.64 16.94
C LYS A 73 -6.49 47.86 16.12
N GLY A 74 -6.33 47.01 15.10
CA GLY A 74 -5.27 47.10 14.10
C GLY A 74 -4.07 46.20 14.43
N GLY A 75 -3.93 45.09 13.71
CA GLY A 75 -2.75 44.24 13.79
C GLY A 75 -2.96 42.85 13.19
N GLU A 76 -1.89 42.28 12.66
CA GLU A 76 -1.78 40.90 12.16
C GLU A 76 -0.99 40.09 13.22
N LEU A 77 -1.53 38.96 13.67
CA LEU A 77 -0.80 38.06 14.59
C LEU A 77 0.05 37.09 13.76
N THR A 78 1.37 37.27 13.75
CA THR A 78 2.30 36.38 13.04
C THR A 78 3.17 35.64 14.04
N MET A 79 3.11 34.31 14.06
CA MET A 79 4.03 33.47 14.82
C MET A 79 5.09 32.90 13.88
N THR A 80 6.37 33.15 14.14
CA THR A 80 7.48 32.56 13.39
C THR A 80 8.55 32.04 14.34
N ALA A 81 8.63 30.72 14.51
CA ALA A 81 9.86 30.03 14.92
C ALA A 81 9.81 28.55 14.50
N SER A 82 10.94 28.06 14.01
CA SER A 82 11.18 26.69 13.52
C SER A 82 11.34 25.69 14.66
N GLY A 83 10.69 24.53 14.53
CA GLY A 83 10.88 23.36 15.38
C GLY A 83 9.75 23.14 16.37
N GLY A 84 8.60 22.65 15.88
CA GLY A 84 7.51 22.16 16.75
C GLY A 84 6.12 22.76 16.54
N MET A 85 5.86 23.40 15.40
CA MET A 85 4.57 23.45 14.67
C MET A 85 4.97 23.79 13.23
N SER A 86 4.70 22.91 12.25
CA SER A 86 5.15 23.13 10.88
C SER A 86 4.31 24.20 10.18
N GLY A 87 4.74 25.47 10.28
CA GLY A 87 4.57 26.47 9.22
C GLY A 87 3.15 26.91 8.82
N GLY A 88 2.24 27.16 9.78
CA GLY A 88 0.92 27.73 9.49
C GLY A 88 0.79 29.23 9.80
N ARG A 89 -0.04 29.94 9.02
CA ARG A 89 -0.52 31.31 9.33
C ARG A 89 -1.90 31.23 9.98
N VAL A 90 -2.16 32.03 11.00
CA VAL A 90 -3.50 32.27 11.55
C VAL A 90 -3.80 33.75 11.37
N SER A 91 -4.78 34.09 10.53
CA SER A 91 -5.15 35.48 10.26
C SER A 91 -6.57 35.75 10.75
N LEU A 92 -6.74 36.82 11.54
CA LEU A 92 -8.02 37.35 11.99
C LEU A 92 -8.29 38.66 11.23
N SER A 93 -9.36 38.75 10.45
CA SER A 93 -9.71 39.94 9.67
C SER A 93 -10.73 40.85 10.38
N ASN A 94 -10.80 42.11 9.93
CA ASN A 94 -11.63 43.18 10.50
C ASN A 94 -13.15 42.88 10.52
N ASP A 95 -13.61 41.85 9.80
CA ASP A 95 -15.00 41.38 9.74
C ASP A 95 -15.26 40.17 10.65
N GLY A 96 -14.31 39.80 11.52
CA GLY A 96 -14.47 38.71 12.50
C GLY A 96 -14.20 37.32 11.94
N LYS A 97 -13.60 37.19 10.75
CA LYS A 97 -13.23 35.89 10.17
C LYS A 97 -11.87 35.43 10.64
N LEU A 98 -11.77 34.14 10.93
CA LEU A 98 -10.54 33.43 11.24
C LEU A 98 -10.17 32.53 10.05
N SER A 99 -8.93 32.64 9.58
CA SER A 99 -8.36 31.75 8.55
C SER A 99 -7.09 31.09 9.08
N THR A 100 -6.94 29.78 8.89
CA THR A 100 -5.77 29.02 9.34
C THR A 100 -5.23 28.16 8.21
N ASP A 101 -3.90 28.13 8.07
CA ASP A 101 -3.27 27.23 7.10
C ASP A 101 -2.97 25.86 7.71
N TRP A 102 -2.60 25.79 9.01
CA TRP A 102 -2.25 24.55 9.73
C TRP A 102 -2.60 24.68 11.23
N ALA A 103 -3.39 23.75 11.79
CA ALA A 103 -3.61 23.67 13.24
C ALA A 103 -3.87 22.23 13.71
N ASN A 104 -3.04 21.71 14.60
CA ASN A 104 -3.35 20.50 15.38
C ASN A 104 -4.02 20.94 16.69
N GLN A 105 -5.29 20.54 16.86
CA GLN A 105 -6.15 20.81 18.01
C GLN A 105 -6.36 22.31 18.35
N MET A 106 -7.50 22.85 17.93
CA MET A 106 -8.04 24.12 18.42
C MET A 106 -9.40 23.90 19.10
N GLU A 107 -9.61 24.62 20.21
CA GLU A 107 -10.89 24.73 20.91
C GLU A 107 -11.38 26.18 20.77
N LEU A 108 -12.52 26.37 20.10
CA LEU A 108 -13.16 27.67 19.88
C LEU A 108 -14.42 27.73 20.75
N SER A 109 -14.38 28.52 21.82
CA SER A 109 -15.53 28.76 22.68
C SER A 109 -16.28 29.98 22.15
N LEU A 110 -17.41 29.73 21.49
CA LEU A 110 -18.28 30.75 20.91
C LEU A 110 -19.55 30.79 21.77
N GLY A 111 -20.15 31.98 21.94
CA GLY A 111 -21.10 32.27 23.03
C GLY A 111 -22.30 31.32 23.24
N HIS A 112 -22.60 30.39 22.35
CA HIS A 112 -23.58 29.31 22.52
C HIS A 112 -23.12 27.97 21.92
N GLY A 113 -21.87 27.58 22.20
CA GLY A 113 -21.42 26.21 21.99
C GLY A 113 -19.90 26.06 21.95
N THR A 114 -19.41 24.85 22.22
CA THR A 114 -17.97 24.52 22.16
C THR A 114 -17.68 23.75 20.89
N LEU A 115 -17.00 24.41 19.94
CA LEU A 115 -16.46 23.72 18.76
C LEU A 115 -15.04 23.24 19.10
N THR A 116 -14.84 21.93 19.12
CA THR A 116 -13.51 21.33 19.33
C THR A 116 -13.08 20.54 18.10
N LEU A 117 -11.83 20.73 17.68
CA LEU A 117 -11.23 20.02 16.56
C LEU A 117 -10.23 18.98 17.10
N ARG A 118 -10.38 17.71 16.73
CA ARG A 118 -9.53 16.61 17.23
C ARG A 118 -8.99 15.75 16.09
N GLY A 119 -7.69 15.53 16.06
CA GLY A 119 -7.07 14.58 15.13
C GLY A 119 -5.60 14.90 14.80
N ALA A 120 -4.90 13.92 14.23
CA ALA A 120 -3.66 14.12 13.49
C ALA A 120 -4.00 14.25 12.00
N GLY A 121 -3.49 15.28 11.33
CA GLY A 121 -3.99 15.74 10.03
C GLY A 121 -4.77 17.05 10.19
N SER A 122 -4.97 17.79 9.09
CA SER A 122 -5.53 19.14 9.14
C SER A 122 -7.04 19.13 8.85
N PRO A 123 -7.92 19.11 9.89
CA PRO A 123 -9.37 19.01 9.71
C PRO A 123 -9.98 20.20 8.96
N LEU A 124 -9.24 21.31 8.83
CA LEU A 124 -9.73 22.58 8.29
C LEU A 124 -8.94 23.11 7.08
N THR A 125 -8.10 22.30 6.44
CA THR A 125 -7.33 22.75 5.26
C THR A 125 -8.24 23.37 4.20
N GLY A 126 -8.00 24.64 3.86
CA GLY A 126 -8.76 25.36 2.83
C GLY A 126 -10.16 25.81 3.27
N SER A 127 -10.39 26.02 4.57
CA SER A 127 -11.69 26.48 5.10
C SER A 127 -11.63 27.88 5.72
N VAL A 128 -12.80 28.54 5.78
CA VAL A 128 -13.01 29.83 6.45
C VAL A 128 -14.03 29.65 7.55
N ILE A 129 -13.70 30.07 8.77
CA ILE A 129 -14.66 30.11 9.88
C ILE A 129 -15.20 31.53 10.01
N ALA A 130 -16.52 31.67 9.91
CA ALA A 130 -17.23 32.92 10.16
C ALA A 130 -18.06 32.80 11.45
N CYS A 131 -17.93 33.80 12.32
CA CYS A 131 -18.77 33.93 13.51
C CYS A 131 -19.58 35.21 13.37
N GLN A 132 -20.90 35.11 13.21
CA GLN A 132 -21.79 36.26 13.22
C GLN A 132 -22.75 36.17 14.42
N GLY A 133 -22.53 37.01 15.43
CA GLY A 133 -23.36 37.01 16.64
C GLY A 133 -23.24 35.70 17.42
N SER A 134 -24.36 34.99 17.60
CA SER A 134 -24.45 33.71 18.33
C SER A 134 -24.35 32.47 17.43
N GLN A 135 -24.12 32.63 16.12
CA GLN A 135 -24.08 31.54 15.14
C GLN A 135 -22.68 31.40 14.53
N TRP A 136 -22.21 30.16 14.40
CA TRP A 136 -20.96 29.83 13.72
C TRP A 136 -21.24 29.18 12.37
N GLU A 137 -20.40 29.41 11.37
CA GLU A 137 -20.44 28.71 10.10
C GLU A 137 -19.02 28.36 9.66
N ILE A 138 -18.82 27.15 9.11
CA ILE A 138 -17.57 26.74 8.49
C ILE A 138 -17.80 26.58 6.99
N HIS A 139 -17.00 27.29 6.19
CA HIS A 139 -17.02 27.17 4.73
C HIS A 139 -15.78 26.44 4.25
N PHE A 140 -15.94 25.24 3.68
CA PHE A 140 -14.86 24.51 3.04
C PHE A 140 -14.78 24.90 1.56
N THR A 141 -13.81 25.74 1.20
CA THR A 141 -13.65 26.20 -0.18
C THR A 141 -12.98 25.13 -1.03
N GLY A 142 -13.59 24.76 -2.16
CA GLY A 142 -13.04 23.76 -3.09
C GLY A 142 -13.12 22.30 -2.63
N LYS A 143 -13.89 22.01 -1.58
CA LYS A 143 -14.18 20.64 -1.11
C LYS A 143 -15.68 20.36 -1.25
N SER A 144 -16.01 19.34 -2.02
CA SER A 144 -17.40 18.89 -2.19
C SER A 144 -18.03 18.43 -0.87
N LEU A 145 -19.36 18.44 -0.81
CA LEU A 145 -20.15 17.94 0.31
C LEU A 145 -19.71 16.52 0.75
N ALA A 146 -19.49 15.62 -0.21
CA ALA A 146 -19.06 14.24 0.05
C ALA A 146 -17.64 14.18 0.65
N ALA A 147 -16.71 15.03 0.17
CA ALA A 147 -15.35 15.09 0.70
C ALA A 147 -15.33 15.60 2.15
N VAL A 148 -16.15 16.61 2.47
CA VAL A 148 -16.28 17.08 3.87
C VAL A 148 -16.90 15.99 4.76
N ARG A 149 -17.92 15.29 4.27
CA ARG A 149 -18.58 14.22 5.02
C ARG A 149 -17.62 13.08 5.38
N ASN A 150 -16.84 12.62 4.42
CA ASN A 150 -16.01 11.43 4.59
C ASN A 150 -14.67 11.73 5.27
N ASP A 151 -14.06 12.88 4.97
CA ASP A 151 -12.67 13.14 5.34
C ASP A 151 -12.53 14.08 6.55
N HIS A 152 -13.57 14.87 6.87
CA HIS A 152 -13.48 15.98 7.83
C HIS A 152 -14.42 15.88 9.02
N LEU A 153 -15.67 15.41 8.85
CA LEU A 153 -16.68 15.40 9.92
C LEU A 153 -16.23 14.64 11.18
N ALA A 154 -15.62 13.46 11.03
CA ALA A 154 -15.17 12.63 12.15
C ALA A 154 -14.14 13.32 13.08
N GLN A 155 -13.53 14.42 12.62
CA GLN A 155 -12.51 15.19 13.35
C GLN A 155 -13.08 16.45 14.03
N ILE A 156 -14.39 16.70 13.88
CA ILE A 156 -15.09 17.87 14.42
C ILE A 156 -16.02 17.40 15.52
N THR A 157 -16.09 18.13 16.64
CA THR A 157 -17.13 17.93 17.65
C THR A 157 -17.87 19.24 17.89
N VAL A 158 -19.21 19.16 17.97
CA VAL A 158 -20.13 20.25 18.34
C VAL A 158 -20.64 19.98 19.74
N ASP A 159 -20.40 20.89 20.68
CA ASP A 159 -20.81 20.78 22.08
C ASP A 159 -20.33 19.51 22.79
N GLY A 160 -19.12 19.06 22.41
CA GLY A 160 -18.49 17.87 22.96
C GLY A 160 -18.98 16.54 22.36
N GLN A 161 -19.92 16.58 21.42
CA GLN A 161 -20.38 15.42 20.65
C GLN A 161 -19.77 15.41 19.24
N PRO A 162 -19.45 14.24 18.65
CA PRO A 162 -19.02 14.15 17.25
C PRO A 162 -19.98 14.88 16.31
N ALA A 163 -19.42 15.60 15.34
CA ALA A 163 -20.19 16.29 14.33
C ALA A 163 -20.92 15.30 13.42
N ALA A 164 -22.25 15.36 13.41
CA ALA A 164 -23.09 14.54 12.57
C ALA A 164 -24.16 15.40 11.87
N SER A 165 -24.16 15.34 10.53
CA SER A 165 -25.08 16.10 9.67
C SER A 165 -26.51 15.65 9.92
N GLY A 166 -27.42 16.59 10.19
CA GLY A 166 -28.81 16.30 10.56
C GLY A 166 -29.02 16.02 12.06
N VAL A 167 -27.95 15.77 12.82
CA VAL A 167 -28.01 15.41 14.25
C VAL A 167 -27.71 16.59 15.17
N ASN A 168 -26.54 17.22 14.99
CA ASN A 168 -26.10 18.39 15.78
C ASN A 168 -25.53 19.53 14.90
N MET A 169 -25.54 19.33 13.58
CA MET A 169 -25.16 20.35 12.59
C MET A 169 -25.84 20.09 11.23
N SER A 170 -25.90 21.10 10.38
CA SER A 170 -26.24 20.98 8.96
C SER A 170 -24.98 21.00 8.09
N LEU A 171 -24.94 20.12 7.08
CA LEU A 171 -23.95 20.13 6.00
C LEU A 171 -24.66 20.37 4.66
N SER A 172 -24.25 21.41 3.92
CA SER A 172 -24.90 21.80 2.65
C SER A 172 -23.87 22.21 1.58
N ASP A 173 -24.22 22.05 0.30
CA ASP A 173 -23.38 22.48 -0.84
C ASP A 173 -23.43 24.01 -0.97
N ASP A 174 -22.32 24.64 -1.35
CA ASP A 174 -22.27 26.09 -1.59
C ASP A 174 -22.65 26.51 -3.03
N GLY A 175 -22.87 25.55 -3.92
CA GLY A 175 -23.21 25.74 -5.33
C GLY A 175 -22.01 26.06 -6.24
N SER A 176 -20.79 26.05 -5.71
CA SER A 176 -19.54 26.38 -6.39
C SER A 176 -18.43 25.33 -6.22
N GLY A 177 -18.78 24.15 -5.68
CA GLY A 177 -17.85 23.04 -5.42
C GLY A 177 -17.22 23.08 -4.03
N GLY A 178 -17.71 23.93 -3.13
CA GLY A 178 -17.42 23.94 -1.71
C GLY A 178 -18.62 23.47 -0.86
N ALA A 179 -18.46 23.47 0.45
CA ALA A 179 -19.52 23.04 1.38
C ALA A 179 -19.58 23.89 2.65
N TRP A 180 -20.78 24.05 3.20
CA TRP A 180 -21.09 24.76 4.44
C TRP A 180 -21.42 23.81 5.58
N LEU A 181 -20.84 24.07 6.74
CA LEU A 181 -21.16 23.47 8.04
C LEU A 181 -21.82 24.53 8.93
N ARG A 182 -23.01 24.28 9.46
CA ARG A 182 -23.72 25.23 10.34
C ARG A 182 -24.39 24.51 11.52
N PRO A 183 -24.73 25.20 12.62
CA PRO A 183 -25.65 24.69 13.63
C PRO A 183 -26.96 24.23 13.01
N LEU A 184 -27.63 23.28 13.67
CA LEU A 184 -29.03 23.00 13.35
C LEU A 184 -29.90 24.15 13.84
N VAL A 185 -30.90 24.48 13.02
CA VAL A 185 -31.97 25.38 13.39
C VAL A 185 -33.15 24.50 13.79
N ASP A 186 -33.73 24.78 14.94
CA ASP A 186 -34.94 24.18 15.49
C ASP A 186 -35.86 25.38 15.80
N SER A 187 -36.70 25.73 14.82
CA SER A 187 -37.46 26.98 14.80
C SER A 187 -38.69 26.92 15.71
N ASP A 188 -39.24 25.74 15.94
CA ASP A 188 -40.41 25.51 16.79
C ASP A 188 -40.06 24.95 18.18
N ALA A 189 -38.77 24.67 18.41
CA ALA A 189 -38.14 24.32 19.68
C ALA A 189 -38.67 23.01 20.27
N ASP A 190 -38.99 22.04 19.42
CA ASP A 190 -39.50 20.73 19.81
C ASP A 190 -38.38 19.67 19.96
N GLY A 191 -37.16 20.01 19.54
CA GLY A 191 -35.97 19.16 19.59
C GLY A 191 -35.62 18.46 18.27
N LEU A 192 -36.49 18.55 17.27
CA LEU A 192 -36.20 18.16 15.88
C LEU A 192 -35.57 19.35 15.14
N ALA A 193 -34.74 19.04 14.15
CA ALA A 193 -34.08 20.06 13.37
C ALA A 193 -34.88 20.37 12.10
N ASP A 194 -35.07 21.65 11.81
CA ASP A 194 -35.87 22.14 10.68
C ASP A 194 -35.48 21.45 9.37
N GLN A 195 -34.18 21.27 9.13
CA GLN A 195 -33.69 20.64 7.90
C GLN A 195 -34.10 19.16 7.84
N TRP A 196 -33.98 18.43 8.94
CA TRP A 196 -34.32 17.02 9.00
C TRP A 196 -35.83 16.81 8.84
N GLU A 197 -36.65 17.66 9.47
CA GLU A 197 -38.10 17.61 9.30
C GLU A 197 -38.54 17.97 7.88
N LEU A 198 -37.96 19.01 7.28
CA LEU A 198 -38.25 19.38 5.90
C LEU A 198 -37.83 18.31 4.90
N GLU A 199 -36.75 17.58 5.17
CA GLU A 199 -36.28 16.48 4.34
C GLU A 199 -37.24 15.28 4.37
N HIS A 200 -37.74 14.92 5.55
CA HIS A 200 -38.53 13.69 5.73
C HIS A 200 -40.06 13.91 5.69
N PHE A 201 -40.55 15.07 6.11
CA PHE A 201 -41.99 15.39 6.21
C PHE A 201 -42.41 16.58 5.35
N GLY A 202 -41.48 17.46 4.96
CA GLY A 202 -41.75 18.62 4.11
C GLY A 202 -42.40 19.81 4.82
N ASN A 203 -42.48 19.76 6.16
CA ASN A 203 -42.95 20.82 7.05
C ASN A 203 -42.20 20.72 8.40
N LEU A 204 -42.54 21.60 9.35
CA LEU A 204 -41.99 21.64 10.73
C LEU A 204 -43.08 21.23 11.75
N ASP A 205 -43.97 20.30 11.35
CA ASP A 205 -45.09 19.86 12.21
C ASP A 205 -44.86 18.46 12.78
N ALA A 206 -43.68 17.86 12.53
CA ALA A 206 -43.35 16.55 13.07
C ALA A 206 -43.22 16.66 14.60
N LYS A 207 -43.31 15.53 15.31
CA LYS A 207 -43.08 15.53 16.77
C LYS A 207 -41.98 14.57 17.14
N PRO A 208 -41.16 14.89 18.15
CA PRO A 208 -40.04 14.05 18.57
C PRO A 208 -40.46 12.67 19.06
N ASP A 209 -41.68 12.52 19.61
CA ASP A 209 -42.21 11.27 20.18
C ASP A 209 -43.09 10.47 19.21
N GLU A 210 -43.20 10.90 17.95
CA GLU A 210 -43.89 10.13 16.90
C GLU A 210 -42.97 9.08 16.28
N ASP A 211 -43.55 7.94 15.91
CA ASP A 211 -42.91 6.79 15.26
C ASP A 211 -43.73 6.48 13.98
N PRO A 212 -43.42 7.15 12.85
CA PRO A 212 -44.27 7.10 11.66
C PRO A 212 -44.27 5.75 10.95
N ASP A 213 -43.17 5.01 10.97
CA ASP A 213 -43.08 3.70 10.33
C ASP A 213 -43.47 2.55 11.26
N GLY A 214 -43.40 2.73 12.58
CA GLY A 214 -43.83 1.77 13.59
C GLY A 214 -42.77 0.72 13.91
N ASP A 215 -41.50 1.07 13.92
CA ASP A 215 -40.37 0.20 14.32
C ASP A 215 -39.99 0.33 15.81
N LEU A 216 -40.62 1.26 16.53
CA LEU A 216 -40.41 1.63 17.94
C LEU A 216 -39.23 2.58 18.21
N LEU A 217 -38.60 3.14 17.18
CA LEU A 217 -37.70 4.28 17.26
C LEU A 217 -38.51 5.56 16.99
N ASP A 218 -38.43 6.53 17.89
CA ASP A 218 -39.14 7.80 17.73
C ASP A 218 -38.33 8.76 16.85
N ASN A 219 -38.98 9.80 16.31
CA ASN A 219 -38.34 10.78 15.42
C ASN A 219 -37.06 11.42 16.03
N ILE A 220 -37.02 11.62 17.35
CA ILE A 220 -35.81 12.13 18.00
C ILE A 220 -34.68 11.09 18.00
N GLY A 221 -35.00 9.80 18.17
CA GLY A 221 -34.06 8.69 18.04
C GLY A 221 -33.58 8.52 16.60
N GLU A 222 -34.49 8.60 15.63
CA GLU A 222 -34.21 8.58 14.18
C GLU A 222 -33.23 9.69 13.78
N GLN A 223 -33.54 10.92 14.19
CA GLN A 223 -32.66 12.06 13.95
C GLN A 223 -31.30 11.87 14.60
N GLN A 224 -31.23 11.30 15.81
CA GLN A 224 -29.96 11.05 16.50
C GLN A 224 -29.09 10.01 15.79
N ARG A 225 -29.71 8.99 15.20
CA ARG A 225 -29.01 7.94 14.43
C ARG A 225 -28.78 8.32 12.98
N GLY A 226 -29.48 9.33 12.47
CA GLY A 226 -29.42 9.75 11.07
C GLY A 226 -30.19 8.82 10.14
N THR A 227 -31.10 8.02 10.69
CA THR A 227 -31.95 7.05 9.99
C THR A 227 -33.19 7.74 9.40
N ASN A 228 -33.96 7.01 8.59
CA ASN A 228 -35.12 7.53 7.89
C ASN A 228 -36.42 7.21 8.67
N PRO A 229 -37.11 8.20 9.25
CA PRO A 229 -38.28 7.99 10.11
C PRO A 229 -39.53 7.46 9.40
N ASN A 230 -39.44 7.25 8.08
CA ASN A 230 -40.51 6.66 7.26
C ASN A 230 -40.13 5.26 6.74
N LYS A 231 -39.03 4.67 7.22
CA LYS A 231 -38.53 3.36 6.86
C LYS A 231 -37.98 2.66 8.08
N LYS A 232 -38.66 1.58 8.48
CA LYS A 232 -38.25 0.73 9.59
C LYS A 232 -36.82 0.22 9.55
N ASP A 233 -36.26 0.10 8.35
CA ASP A 233 -35.00 -0.55 8.03
C ASP A 233 -34.33 0.37 6.99
N THR A 234 -33.45 1.25 7.48
CA THR A 234 -32.89 2.34 6.70
C THR A 234 -31.89 1.83 5.66
N ASP A 235 -31.05 0.88 6.01
CA ASP A 235 -29.99 0.34 5.15
C ASP A 235 -30.38 -0.95 4.39
N GLY A 236 -31.49 -1.58 4.77
CA GLY A 236 -32.14 -2.67 4.06
C GLY A 236 -31.53 -4.05 4.36
N ASP A 237 -30.91 -4.22 5.52
CA ASP A 237 -30.19 -5.44 5.90
C ASP A 237 -31.10 -6.51 6.54
N GLY A 238 -32.34 -6.14 6.90
CA GLY A 238 -33.35 -6.99 7.53
C GLY A 238 -33.53 -6.78 9.03
N LEU A 239 -32.79 -5.86 9.64
CA LEU A 239 -32.98 -5.33 10.98
C LEU A 239 -33.80 -4.06 10.95
N THR A 240 -34.35 -3.69 12.10
CA THR A 240 -35.04 -2.41 12.23
C THR A 240 -34.14 -1.40 12.89
N ASP A 241 -34.25 -0.13 12.52
CA ASP A 241 -33.40 0.95 13.02
C ASP A 241 -33.38 0.96 14.56
N GLN A 242 -34.52 0.68 15.21
CA GLN A 242 -34.61 0.53 16.67
C GLN A 242 -33.63 -0.50 17.28
N VAL A 243 -33.42 -1.66 16.66
CA VAL A 243 -32.56 -2.73 17.21
C VAL A 243 -31.08 -2.48 16.96
N GLU A 244 -30.74 -1.46 16.18
CA GLU A 244 -29.40 -1.13 15.72
C GLU A 244 -28.91 0.16 16.36
N SER A 245 -28.38 0.02 17.58
CA SER A 245 -27.99 1.17 18.39
C SER A 245 -26.71 1.88 17.94
N GLY A 246 -25.95 1.30 17.00
CA GLY A 246 -24.64 1.79 16.56
C GLY A 246 -23.57 1.77 17.66
N THR A 247 -23.81 1.07 18.77
CA THR A 247 -22.90 1.08 19.93
C THR A 247 -21.65 0.22 19.74
N GLY A 248 -21.66 -0.67 18.75
CA GLY A 248 -20.65 -1.71 18.56
C GLY A 248 -20.64 -2.76 19.68
N VAL A 249 -21.72 -2.83 20.48
CA VAL A 249 -21.83 -3.76 21.61
C VAL A 249 -23.17 -4.46 21.56
N TRP A 250 -23.16 -5.77 21.32
CA TRP A 250 -24.37 -6.57 21.39
C TRP A 250 -24.90 -6.70 22.82
N VAL A 251 -26.14 -6.24 23.04
CA VAL A 251 -26.86 -6.36 24.31
C VAL A 251 -27.90 -7.48 24.24
N GLY A 252 -28.57 -7.67 23.11
CA GLY A 252 -29.57 -8.72 22.90
C GLY A 252 -30.36 -8.57 21.59
N LEU A 253 -31.41 -9.36 21.41
CA LEU A 253 -32.21 -9.33 20.17
C LEU A 253 -32.94 -8.01 19.90
N LEU A 254 -33.08 -7.16 20.92
CA LEU A 254 -33.70 -5.84 20.83
C LEU A 254 -32.67 -4.70 20.76
N ASP A 255 -31.38 -5.04 20.82
CA ASP A 255 -30.26 -4.11 20.72
C ASP A 255 -28.99 -4.92 20.35
N ARG A 256 -28.75 -5.02 19.06
CA ARG A 256 -27.66 -5.82 18.48
C ARG A 256 -26.34 -5.07 18.45
N GLY A 257 -26.35 -3.75 18.65
CA GLY A 257 -25.16 -2.91 18.63
C GLY A 257 -24.62 -2.60 17.22
N THR A 258 -25.26 -3.12 16.18
CA THR A 258 -24.97 -2.85 14.76
C THR A 258 -25.43 -1.45 14.36
N ASP A 259 -24.95 -0.95 13.21
CA ASP A 259 -25.17 0.42 12.74
C ASP A 259 -26.26 0.47 11.66
N ALA A 260 -27.41 1.07 11.97
CA ALA A 260 -28.58 1.20 11.08
C ALA A 260 -28.34 1.93 9.73
N LEU A 261 -27.14 2.47 9.52
CA LEU A 261 -26.71 3.11 8.28
C LEU A 261 -25.69 2.27 7.50
N ASN A 262 -25.30 1.11 8.03
CA ASN A 262 -24.26 0.26 7.49
C ASN A 262 -24.70 -1.21 7.57
N PRO A 263 -25.13 -1.81 6.45
CA PRO A 263 -25.81 -3.10 6.44
C PRO A 263 -24.89 -4.31 6.72
N ASP A 264 -23.60 -4.07 6.97
CA ASP A 264 -22.52 -5.05 7.20
C ASP A 264 -21.51 -4.39 8.16
N SER A 265 -21.76 -4.52 9.46
CA SER A 265 -21.06 -3.80 10.54
C SER A 265 -19.59 -4.21 10.66
N ASP A 266 -19.25 -5.47 10.42
CA ASP A 266 -17.88 -6.00 10.56
C ASP A 266 -17.12 -6.19 9.24
N ARG A 267 -17.81 -6.04 8.11
CA ARG A 267 -17.29 -6.02 6.73
C ARG A 267 -16.77 -7.36 6.25
N ASP A 268 -17.42 -8.44 6.66
CA ASP A 268 -17.10 -9.79 6.22
C ASP A 268 -17.88 -10.24 4.97
N GLY A 269 -18.88 -9.43 4.55
CA GLY A 269 -19.74 -9.66 3.39
C GLY A 269 -21.10 -10.29 3.70
N LEU A 270 -21.43 -10.52 4.97
CA LEU A 270 -22.77 -10.83 5.46
C LEU A 270 -23.53 -9.54 5.79
N LEU A 271 -24.85 -9.66 5.83
CA LEU A 271 -25.71 -8.58 6.32
C LEU A 271 -25.94 -8.78 7.82
N ASP A 272 -25.97 -7.73 8.62
CA ASP A 272 -26.13 -7.87 10.08
C ASP A 272 -27.44 -8.63 10.44
N GLY A 273 -28.47 -8.46 9.61
CA GLY A 273 -29.73 -9.18 9.67
C GLY A 273 -29.65 -10.71 9.52
N VAL A 274 -28.66 -11.23 8.78
CA VAL A 274 -28.47 -12.70 8.62
C VAL A 274 -27.65 -13.33 9.75
N GLU A 275 -27.05 -12.52 10.61
CA GLU A 275 -26.14 -12.94 11.67
C GLU A 275 -26.86 -12.94 13.02
N SER A 276 -27.36 -14.12 13.41
CA SER A 276 -28.28 -14.25 14.54
C SER A 276 -27.59 -14.40 15.90
N ARG A 277 -26.25 -14.51 15.94
CA ARG A 277 -25.43 -14.79 17.12
C ARG A 277 -25.86 -16.04 17.91
N THR A 278 -26.49 -16.99 17.23
CA THR A 278 -26.97 -18.24 17.84
C THR A 278 -25.86 -19.28 17.99
N GLY A 279 -24.74 -19.13 17.27
CA GLY A 279 -23.69 -20.13 17.13
C GLY A 279 -24.10 -21.36 16.31
N VAL A 280 -25.24 -21.29 15.60
CA VAL A 280 -25.81 -22.40 14.85
C VAL A 280 -26.03 -21.98 13.40
N TRP A 281 -25.26 -22.58 12.50
CA TRP A 281 -25.47 -22.41 11.07
C TRP A 281 -26.76 -23.10 10.61
N VAL A 282 -27.71 -22.31 10.11
CA VAL A 282 -28.94 -22.80 9.50
C VAL A 282 -28.84 -22.70 7.96
N SER A 283 -28.42 -21.55 7.44
CA SER A 283 -28.23 -21.28 6.01
C SER A 283 -27.45 -19.98 5.79
N GLY A 284 -27.15 -19.61 4.54
CA GLY A 284 -26.58 -18.28 4.24
C GLY A 284 -27.51 -17.08 4.49
N LEU A 285 -28.76 -17.32 4.95
CA LEU A 285 -29.69 -16.27 5.40
C LEU A 285 -29.89 -16.28 6.93
N ASP A 286 -29.23 -17.19 7.63
CA ASP A 286 -29.17 -17.31 9.09
C ASP A 286 -27.91 -18.10 9.44
N THR A 287 -26.80 -17.39 9.50
CA THR A 287 -25.44 -17.96 9.63
C THR A 287 -25.12 -18.33 11.07
N GLY A 288 -25.82 -17.72 12.04
CA GLY A 288 -25.56 -17.93 13.46
C GLY A 288 -24.35 -17.18 14.02
N THR A 289 -23.64 -16.43 13.17
CA THR A 289 -22.42 -15.66 13.48
C THR A 289 -22.73 -14.36 14.22
N ASP A 290 -21.69 -13.69 14.71
CA ASP A 290 -21.79 -12.43 15.45
C ASP A 290 -21.56 -11.25 14.49
N PRO A 291 -22.55 -10.38 14.21
CA PRO A 291 -22.44 -9.29 13.22
C PRO A 291 -21.43 -8.19 13.56
N LEU A 292 -20.78 -8.31 14.71
CA LEU A 292 -19.72 -7.40 15.16
C LEU A 292 -18.35 -8.08 15.12
N MET A 293 -18.25 -9.29 14.56
CA MET A 293 -17.04 -10.09 14.51
C MET A 293 -16.85 -10.77 13.15
N PHE A 294 -15.95 -10.18 12.35
CA PHE A 294 -15.56 -10.66 11.03
C PHE A 294 -15.27 -12.18 10.93
N ASN A 295 -14.80 -12.79 12.03
CA ASN A 295 -14.59 -14.23 12.12
C ASN A 295 -15.09 -14.70 13.51
N SER A 296 -16.15 -15.50 13.51
CA SER A 296 -16.82 -15.99 14.71
C SER A 296 -16.13 -17.17 15.39
N ASP A 297 -15.45 -18.04 14.64
CA ASP A 297 -14.88 -19.31 15.17
C ASP A 297 -13.36 -19.30 15.43
N GLY A 298 -12.70 -18.23 15.03
CA GLY A 298 -11.28 -17.93 15.16
C GLY A 298 -10.35 -18.61 14.14
N ASP A 299 -10.85 -19.18 13.05
CA ASP A 299 -10.04 -19.97 12.10
C ASP A 299 -9.22 -19.16 11.06
N ARG A 300 -9.44 -17.83 11.03
CA ARG A 300 -8.89 -16.76 10.17
C ARG A 300 -9.70 -16.43 8.91
N ILE A 301 -10.64 -17.27 8.49
CA ILE A 301 -11.49 -17.04 7.31
C ILE A 301 -12.68 -16.18 7.74
N GLY A 302 -13.05 -15.16 6.98
CA GLY A 302 -14.21 -14.33 7.34
C GLY A 302 -15.52 -15.11 7.20
N ASP A 303 -16.50 -14.86 8.07
CA ASP A 303 -17.72 -15.67 8.14
C ASP A 303 -18.51 -15.63 6.83
N GLY A 304 -18.61 -14.46 6.19
CA GLY A 304 -19.19 -14.30 4.86
C GLY A 304 -18.47 -15.06 3.76
N ALA A 305 -17.15 -15.17 3.87
CA ALA A 305 -16.33 -15.89 2.91
C ALA A 305 -16.54 -17.42 3.01
N GLU A 306 -16.73 -17.92 4.22
CA GLU A 306 -17.11 -19.30 4.50
C GLU A 306 -18.53 -19.59 4.03
N ALA A 307 -19.45 -18.72 4.40
CA ALA A 307 -20.86 -18.83 4.05
C ALA A 307 -21.06 -18.89 2.53
N ALA A 308 -20.40 -18.01 1.79
CA ALA A 308 -20.43 -17.98 0.33
C ALA A 308 -19.88 -19.26 -0.32
N ARG A 309 -19.02 -20.00 0.39
CA ARG A 309 -18.38 -21.24 -0.08
C ARG A 309 -19.03 -22.50 0.52
N GLY A 310 -20.08 -22.34 1.31
CA GLY A 310 -20.87 -23.44 1.88
C GLY A 310 -20.19 -24.15 3.04
N SER A 311 -19.28 -23.46 3.73
CA SER A 311 -18.63 -23.93 4.95
C SER A 311 -19.28 -23.26 6.17
N ASN A 312 -19.19 -23.88 7.34
CA ASN A 312 -19.86 -23.41 8.56
C ASN A 312 -18.92 -22.47 9.36
N PRO A 313 -19.21 -21.15 9.40
CA PRO A 313 -18.41 -20.13 10.08
C PRO A 313 -18.47 -20.15 11.61
N ASN A 314 -19.16 -21.14 12.20
CA ASN A 314 -19.16 -21.39 13.64
C ASN A 314 -18.39 -22.66 14.00
N ASP A 315 -17.71 -23.29 13.05
CA ASP A 315 -16.96 -24.53 13.24
C ASP A 315 -15.60 -24.44 12.53
N PRO A 316 -14.50 -24.27 13.29
CA PRO A 316 -13.18 -24.05 12.70
C PRO A 316 -12.63 -25.27 11.96
N SER A 317 -13.32 -26.42 12.04
CA SER A 317 -13.00 -27.63 11.26
C SER A 317 -13.72 -27.71 9.92
N SER A 318 -14.70 -26.84 9.70
CA SER A 318 -15.49 -26.76 8.47
C SER A 318 -14.94 -25.67 7.57
N GLN A 319 -13.74 -25.86 7.03
CA GLN A 319 -13.12 -24.86 6.14
C GLN A 319 -13.57 -25.01 4.67
N PRO A 320 -13.67 -23.90 3.93
CA PRO A 320 -13.92 -23.94 2.50
C PRO A 320 -12.71 -24.51 1.75
N ASP A 321 -12.96 -25.12 0.59
CA ASP A 321 -11.91 -25.69 -0.28
C ASP A 321 -11.13 -24.56 -0.99
N LEU A 322 -10.17 -23.98 -0.25
CA LEU A 322 -9.28 -22.92 -0.72
C LEU A 322 -7.94 -23.52 -1.18
N PRO A 323 -7.45 -23.18 -2.38
CA PRO A 323 -6.17 -23.68 -2.84
C PRO A 323 -5.02 -22.94 -2.18
N ASN A 324 -3.93 -23.66 -1.92
CA ASN A 324 -2.66 -23.03 -1.59
C ASN A 324 -2.09 -22.33 -2.83
N VAL A 325 -1.35 -21.25 -2.62
CA VAL A 325 -0.66 -20.52 -3.69
C VAL A 325 0.80 -20.37 -3.34
N ILE A 326 1.68 -20.90 -4.19
CA ILE A 326 3.13 -20.71 -4.08
C ILE A 326 3.61 -19.95 -5.30
N PHE A 327 4.22 -18.79 -5.07
CA PHE A 327 4.80 -17.97 -6.12
C PHE A 327 6.32 -17.92 -5.94
N ILE A 328 7.05 -18.62 -6.82
CA ILE A 328 8.50 -18.67 -6.84
C ILE A 328 9.04 -17.66 -7.85
N MET A 329 9.91 -16.76 -7.41
CA MET A 329 10.52 -15.73 -8.25
C MET A 329 12.04 -15.77 -8.15
N ALA A 330 12.72 -15.94 -9.29
CA ALA A 330 14.15 -15.72 -9.41
C ALA A 330 14.48 -14.23 -9.71
N ASP A 331 15.70 -13.81 -9.41
CA ASP A 331 16.19 -12.44 -9.58
C ASP A 331 17.24 -12.39 -10.71
N ASP A 332 16.94 -11.65 -11.78
CA ASP A 332 17.74 -11.58 -13.01
C ASP A 332 17.89 -12.89 -13.82
N LEU A 333 16.93 -13.80 -13.70
CA LEU A 333 16.89 -15.02 -14.51
C LEU A 333 16.38 -14.71 -15.92
N GLY A 334 17.32 -14.59 -16.86
CA GLY A 334 17.04 -14.44 -18.29
C GLY A 334 16.13 -15.53 -18.88
N TYR A 335 15.37 -15.13 -19.90
CA TYR A 335 14.34 -15.95 -20.55
C TYR A 335 14.83 -17.34 -21.00
N ASN A 336 16.07 -17.42 -21.49
CA ASN A 336 16.67 -18.63 -22.05
C ASN A 336 17.64 -19.32 -21.08
N HIS A 337 17.62 -19.00 -19.78
CA HIS A 337 18.41 -19.72 -18.77
C HIS A 337 17.83 -21.10 -18.40
N LEU A 338 16.56 -21.37 -18.72
CA LEU A 338 15.88 -22.63 -18.41
C LEU A 338 15.85 -23.56 -19.62
N SER A 339 15.98 -24.88 -19.41
CA SER A 339 15.99 -25.85 -20.52
C SER A 339 14.66 -25.87 -21.28
N VAL A 340 13.52 -25.76 -20.59
CA VAL A 340 12.20 -25.65 -21.24
C VAL A 340 12.01 -24.38 -22.08
N TYR A 341 12.88 -23.38 -21.95
CA TYR A 341 12.89 -22.17 -22.77
C TYR A 341 14.04 -22.14 -23.80
N GLY A 342 14.88 -23.18 -23.86
CA GLY A 342 15.91 -23.34 -24.88
C GLY A 342 17.36 -23.35 -24.39
N GLN A 343 17.60 -23.37 -23.08
CA GLN A 343 18.96 -23.55 -22.54
C GLN A 343 19.54 -24.90 -22.97
N GLN A 344 20.78 -24.90 -23.46
CA GLN A 344 21.47 -26.10 -23.96
C GLN A 344 22.65 -26.55 -23.09
N ARG A 345 23.16 -25.67 -22.21
CA ARG A 345 24.35 -25.94 -21.39
C ARG A 345 24.04 -26.46 -19.99
N LEU A 346 22.81 -26.24 -19.53
CA LEU A 346 22.30 -26.63 -18.23
C LEU A 346 20.90 -27.20 -18.41
N GLN A 347 20.51 -28.09 -17.51
CA GLN A 347 19.18 -28.67 -17.45
C GLN A 347 18.52 -28.25 -16.13
N THR A 348 17.22 -27.96 -16.18
CA THR A 348 16.39 -27.57 -15.04
C THR A 348 15.20 -28.51 -14.91
N PRO A 349 15.43 -29.82 -14.63
CA PRO A 349 14.39 -30.85 -14.70
C PRO A 349 13.20 -30.61 -13.77
N HIS A 350 13.40 -30.03 -12.58
CA HIS A 350 12.30 -29.78 -11.65
C HIS A 350 11.44 -28.61 -12.11
N ILE A 351 12.06 -27.53 -12.61
CA ILE A 351 11.32 -26.42 -13.22
C ILE A 351 10.61 -26.87 -14.51
N ASP A 352 11.28 -27.65 -15.35
CA ASP A 352 10.72 -28.21 -16.58
C ASP A 352 9.51 -29.12 -16.31
N SER A 353 9.47 -29.76 -15.14
CA SER A 353 8.32 -30.58 -14.72
C SER A 353 7.05 -29.75 -14.53
N LEU A 354 7.15 -28.47 -14.13
CA LEU A 354 6.00 -27.56 -14.02
C LEU A 354 5.34 -27.31 -15.38
N ALA A 355 6.15 -27.19 -16.44
CA ALA A 355 5.63 -27.04 -17.80
C ALA A 355 4.88 -28.29 -18.27
N SER A 356 5.39 -29.46 -17.89
CA SER A 356 4.81 -30.75 -18.25
C SER A 356 3.51 -31.03 -17.48
N ALA A 357 3.46 -30.65 -16.19
CA ALA A 357 2.32 -30.83 -15.31
C ALA A 357 1.24 -29.75 -15.48
N GLY A 358 1.57 -28.59 -16.03
CA GLY A 358 0.64 -27.47 -16.19
C GLY A 358 0.81 -26.71 -17.49
N ILE A 359 1.09 -25.42 -17.39
CA ILE A 359 1.12 -24.47 -18.51
C ILE A 359 2.41 -23.66 -18.55
N ARG A 360 2.93 -23.47 -19.76
CA ARG A 360 4.07 -22.59 -20.08
C ARG A 360 3.63 -21.38 -20.87
N PHE A 361 4.02 -20.19 -20.42
CA PHE A 361 3.69 -18.94 -21.12
C PHE A 361 4.87 -18.47 -21.96
N ASN A 362 4.66 -18.39 -23.27
CA ASN A 362 5.69 -17.87 -24.16
C ASN A 362 5.84 -16.36 -23.98
N HIS A 363 4.75 -15.60 -23.75
CA HIS A 363 4.74 -14.14 -23.75
C HIS A 363 4.43 -13.55 -22.35
N ALA A 364 5.17 -13.98 -21.33
CA ALA A 364 5.04 -13.41 -19.99
C ALA A 364 5.97 -12.20 -19.79
N TYR A 365 5.45 -11.13 -19.19
CA TYR A 365 6.19 -9.90 -18.96
C TYR A 365 6.26 -9.51 -17.48
N ALA A 366 7.47 -9.17 -17.06
CA ALA A 366 7.75 -8.53 -15.79
C ALA A 366 7.08 -7.16 -15.68
N GLY A 367 6.86 -6.70 -14.45
CA GLY A 367 6.27 -5.41 -14.13
C GLY A 367 7.10 -4.22 -14.63
N CYS A 368 8.43 -4.40 -14.63
CA CYS A 368 9.42 -3.41 -15.07
C CYS A 368 10.73 -4.11 -15.49
N THR A 369 11.70 -3.36 -16.00
CA THR A 369 13.03 -3.85 -16.43
C THR A 369 14.00 -4.08 -15.27
N VAL A 370 13.54 -3.89 -14.03
CA VAL A 370 14.31 -3.92 -12.78
C VAL A 370 13.45 -4.40 -11.61
N CYS A 371 14.11 -5.00 -10.62
CA CYS A 371 13.52 -5.69 -9.48
C CYS A 371 12.48 -4.89 -8.68
N GLY A 372 12.82 -3.75 -8.07
CA GLY A 372 11.92 -3.03 -7.15
C GLY A 372 10.56 -2.66 -7.77
N PRO A 373 10.54 -1.83 -8.84
CA PRO A 373 9.30 -1.50 -9.54
C PRO A 373 8.55 -2.71 -10.11
N SER A 374 9.26 -3.77 -10.54
CA SER A 374 8.62 -4.99 -11.03
C SER A 374 7.87 -5.73 -9.90
N ARG A 375 8.49 -5.86 -8.73
CA ARG A 375 7.90 -6.47 -7.53
C ARG A 375 6.72 -5.64 -7.01
N SER A 376 6.82 -4.31 -7.04
CA SER A 376 5.68 -3.43 -6.73
C SER A 376 4.51 -3.66 -7.66
N SER A 377 4.75 -3.85 -8.96
CA SER A 377 3.69 -4.15 -9.94
C SER A 377 3.01 -5.48 -9.65
N LEU A 378 3.80 -6.52 -9.36
CA LEU A 378 3.27 -7.83 -8.97
C LEU A 378 2.39 -7.74 -7.73
N MET A 379 2.86 -7.04 -6.70
CA MET A 379 2.17 -6.95 -5.43
C MET A 379 0.91 -6.10 -5.49
N THR A 380 0.87 -5.04 -6.30
CA THR A 380 -0.24 -4.08 -6.28
C THR A 380 -1.24 -4.25 -7.42
N GLY A 381 -0.89 -5.00 -8.47
CA GLY A 381 -1.69 -5.07 -9.69
C GLY A 381 -1.64 -3.80 -10.55
N ILE A 382 -0.73 -2.88 -10.25
CA ILE A 382 -0.55 -1.59 -10.93
C ILE A 382 0.66 -1.69 -11.85
N HIS A 383 0.59 -1.13 -13.05
CA HIS A 383 1.71 -1.13 -13.99
C HIS A 383 2.71 -0.01 -13.71
N SER A 384 3.95 -0.15 -14.20
CA SER A 384 5.03 0.81 -13.90
C SER A 384 4.78 2.26 -14.36
N GLY A 385 3.80 2.51 -15.23
CA GLY A 385 3.31 3.85 -15.54
C GLY A 385 2.59 4.58 -14.41
N HIS A 386 1.92 3.84 -13.52
CA HIS A 386 1.05 4.34 -12.45
C HIS A 386 1.65 4.16 -11.04
N ILE A 387 2.66 3.30 -10.89
CA ILE A 387 3.42 3.19 -9.62
C ILE A 387 4.21 4.49 -9.40
N PRO A 388 4.10 5.18 -8.24
CA PRO A 388 4.75 6.48 -8.03
C PRO A 388 6.29 6.42 -8.17
N TYR A 389 6.87 5.26 -7.90
CA TYR A 389 8.31 5.05 -7.93
C TYR A 389 8.81 4.50 -9.27
N LYS A 390 9.73 5.23 -9.94
CA LYS A 390 10.32 4.85 -11.24
C LYS A 390 11.80 4.43 -11.21
N PRO A 391 12.66 5.01 -10.34
CA PRO A 391 14.06 4.58 -10.20
C PRO A 391 14.20 3.17 -9.63
N ASN A 392 15.42 2.66 -9.50
CA ASN A 392 15.71 1.42 -8.73
C ASN A 392 16.72 1.72 -7.63
N GLY A 393 16.30 2.54 -6.66
CA GLY A 393 17.05 2.92 -5.47
C GLY A 393 16.82 1.96 -4.30
N ALA A 394 17.27 2.35 -3.11
CA ALA A 394 17.32 1.48 -1.93
C ALA A 394 15.92 1.04 -1.44
N HIS A 395 14.91 1.90 -1.55
CA HIS A 395 13.54 1.61 -1.11
C HIS A 395 12.53 2.08 -2.16
N VAL A 396 11.53 1.23 -2.41
CA VAL A 396 10.39 1.51 -3.29
C VAL A 396 9.15 1.54 -2.41
N ASP A 397 8.70 2.71 -1.98
CA ASP A 397 7.49 2.77 -1.15
C ASP A 397 6.25 2.65 -2.03
N ILE A 398 5.44 1.62 -1.79
CA ILE A 398 4.06 1.56 -2.29
C ILE A 398 3.18 2.35 -1.32
N THR A 399 2.23 3.13 -1.82
CA THR A 399 1.40 3.97 -0.95
C THR A 399 0.48 3.10 -0.08
N ASP A 400 0.15 3.55 1.13
CA ASP A 400 -0.82 2.87 2.01
C ASP A 400 -2.23 2.75 1.40
N ARG A 401 -2.48 3.47 0.30
CA ARG A 401 -3.72 3.43 -0.48
C ARG A 401 -3.85 2.20 -1.38
N THR A 402 -2.77 1.42 -1.55
CA THR A 402 -2.77 0.21 -2.40
C THR A 402 -2.67 -1.03 -1.54
N LYS A 403 -3.65 -1.92 -1.63
CA LYS A 403 -3.55 -3.28 -1.09
C LYS A 403 -2.58 -4.12 -1.93
N THR A 404 -1.76 -4.89 -1.25
CA THR A 404 -0.89 -5.91 -1.82
C THR A 404 -1.61 -7.23 -2.00
N VAL A 405 -1.06 -8.12 -2.83
CA VAL A 405 -1.50 -9.51 -2.96
C VAL A 405 -1.56 -10.23 -1.62
N ALA A 406 -0.57 -10.00 -0.74
CA ALA A 406 -0.54 -10.62 0.58
C ALA A 406 -1.66 -10.11 1.49
N GLU A 407 -1.97 -8.81 1.46
CA GLU A 407 -3.13 -8.25 2.18
C GLU A 407 -4.44 -8.84 1.66
N VAL A 408 -4.59 -9.05 0.35
CA VAL A 408 -5.78 -9.68 -0.23
C VAL A 408 -5.92 -11.13 0.23
N PHE A 409 -4.85 -11.92 0.21
CA PHE A 409 -4.86 -13.29 0.73
C PHE A 409 -5.16 -13.32 2.23
N LYS A 410 -4.52 -12.46 3.01
CA LYS A 410 -4.73 -12.37 4.46
C LYS A 410 -6.17 -12.00 4.82
N GLN A 411 -6.80 -11.11 4.05
CA GLN A 411 -8.22 -10.79 4.17
C GLN A 411 -9.14 -11.97 3.84
N ALA A 412 -8.68 -12.90 3.00
CA ALA A 412 -9.40 -14.14 2.72
C ALA A 412 -9.04 -15.29 3.69
N GLY A 413 -8.34 -15.00 4.78
CA GLY A 413 -8.00 -15.95 5.84
C GLY A 413 -6.77 -16.82 5.62
N TYR A 414 -6.00 -16.54 4.56
CA TYR A 414 -4.78 -17.30 4.30
C TYR A 414 -3.71 -16.99 5.35
N MET A 415 -2.91 -18.01 5.67
CA MET A 415 -1.59 -17.78 6.25
C MET A 415 -0.65 -17.26 5.16
N THR A 416 0.03 -16.15 5.39
CA THR A 416 0.91 -15.53 4.38
C THR A 416 2.37 -15.55 4.80
N GLY A 417 3.23 -16.18 3.99
CA GLY A 417 4.66 -16.31 4.24
C GLY A 417 5.48 -15.72 3.10
N MET A 418 6.50 -14.94 3.43
CA MET A 418 7.48 -14.44 2.47
C MET A 418 8.90 -14.85 2.84
N PHE A 419 9.62 -15.41 1.87
CA PHE A 419 10.99 -15.88 2.06
C PHE A 419 11.89 -15.34 0.94
N GLY A 420 12.91 -14.55 1.31
CA GLY A 420 13.85 -13.95 0.37
C GLY A 420 13.72 -12.43 0.20
N LYS A 421 13.83 -11.93 -1.02
CA LYS A 421 14.04 -10.51 -1.33
C LYS A 421 12.71 -9.75 -1.49
N TRP A 422 12.53 -8.70 -0.68
CA TRP A 422 11.36 -7.82 -0.74
C TRP A 422 11.50 -6.73 -1.79
N GLY A 423 12.37 -5.75 -1.55
CA GLY A 423 12.64 -4.66 -2.50
C GLY A 423 11.58 -3.57 -2.59
N ILE A 424 10.60 -3.53 -1.67
CA ILE A 424 9.47 -2.57 -1.64
C ILE A 424 9.41 -1.78 -0.30
N GLY A 425 10.47 -1.82 0.52
CA GLY A 425 10.46 -1.13 1.81
C GLY A 425 11.58 -1.56 2.73
N GLY A 426 11.74 -0.85 3.84
CA GLY A 426 12.77 -1.10 4.86
C GLY A 426 12.23 -1.08 6.29
N LEU A 427 13.05 -1.44 7.28
CA LEU A 427 12.64 -1.39 8.69
C LEU A 427 12.22 0.04 9.08
N GLY A 428 11.04 0.18 9.68
CA GLY A 428 10.50 1.47 10.12
C GLY A 428 9.90 2.33 9.01
N SER A 429 9.77 1.81 7.78
CA SER A 429 9.07 2.50 6.69
C SER A 429 7.55 2.36 6.72
N GLY A 430 7.02 1.43 7.52
CA GLY A 430 5.62 0.98 7.39
C GLY A 430 5.37 0.14 6.13
N GLN A 431 6.43 -0.24 5.42
CA GLN A 431 6.38 -1.00 4.15
C GLN A 431 7.15 -2.32 4.23
N THR A 432 7.41 -2.85 5.43
CA THR A 432 8.01 -4.20 5.56
C THR A 432 7.01 -5.26 5.14
N PRO A 433 7.43 -6.49 4.79
CA PRO A 433 6.49 -7.57 4.46
C PRO A 433 5.40 -7.76 5.52
N LEU A 434 5.74 -7.64 6.81
CA LEU A 434 4.77 -7.74 7.91
C LEU A 434 3.75 -6.60 7.91
N ASP A 435 4.17 -5.38 7.54
CA ASP A 435 3.24 -4.23 7.41
C ASP A 435 2.33 -4.39 6.19
N ARG A 436 2.75 -5.18 5.20
CA ARG A 436 2.10 -5.34 3.90
C ARG A 436 1.54 -6.73 3.70
N GLY A 437 0.92 -7.27 4.75
CA GLY A 437 0.04 -8.43 4.68
C GLY A 437 0.69 -9.80 4.84
N PHE A 438 2.01 -9.89 5.04
CA PHE A 438 2.65 -11.17 5.39
C PHE A 438 2.60 -11.44 6.90
N ASP A 439 2.28 -12.67 7.31
CA ASP A 439 2.34 -13.11 8.71
C ASP A 439 3.75 -13.56 9.13
N ARG A 440 4.52 -14.09 8.17
CA ARG A 440 5.89 -14.57 8.36
C ARG A 440 6.83 -13.93 7.34
N PHE A 441 7.97 -13.45 7.78
CA PHE A 441 9.03 -12.99 6.88
C PHE A 441 10.41 -13.48 7.31
N TYR A 442 11.15 -14.06 6.37
CA TYR A 442 12.57 -14.34 6.54
C TYR A 442 13.35 -14.00 5.27
N GLY A 443 14.18 -12.96 5.31
CA GLY A 443 14.78 -12.48 4.08
C GLY A 443 15.53 -11.16 4.13
N MET A 444 15.50 -10.47 3.00
CA MET A 444 16.20 -9.21 2.76
C MET A 444 15.21 -8.15 2.31
N LEU A 445 15.31 -6.97 2.91
CA LEU A 445 14.38 -5.88 2.64
C LEU A 445 14.76 -5.05 1.41
N ASP A 446 16.05 -4.76 1.25
CA ASP A 446 16.54 -3.83 0.23
C ASP A 446 17.47 -4.47 -0.80
N GLN A 447 17.69 -3.72 -1.89
CA GLN A 447 18.51 -4.12 -3.03
C GLN A 447 19.99 -4.30 -2.65
N GLY A 448 20.52 -3.46 -1.76
CA GLY A 448 21.93 -3.50 -1.36
C GLY A 448 22.27 -4.77 -0.58
N HIS A 449 21.42 -5.14 0.38
CA HIS A 449 21.55 -6.42 1.09
C HIS A 449 21.31 -7.61 0.14
N GLY A 450 20.34 -7.46 -0.79
CA GLY A 450 19.99 -8.41 -1.84
C GLY A 450 21.12 -8.86 -2.79
N HIS A 451 22.26 -8.16 -2.78
CA HIS A 451 23.41 -8.48 -3.62
C HIS A 451 24.36 -9.53 -3.03
N ARG A 452 24.13 -9.98 -1.78
CA ARG A 452 25.06 -10.84 -1.01
C ARG A 452 24.47 -12.21 -0.74
N HIS A 453 25.25 -13.25 -0.99
CA HIS A 453 24.77 -14.63 -0.77
C HIS A 453 25.29 -15.29 0.51
N PHE A 454 26.26 -14.67 1.19
CA PHE A 454 26.66 -15.02 2.56
C PHE A 454 26.80 -13.76 3.43
N PRO A 455 25.69 -13.06 3.73
CA PRO A 455 25.68 -11.93 4.66
C PRO A 455 25.74 -12.43 6.11
N SER A 456 26.14 -11.56 7.04
CA SER A 456 26.22 -11.90 8.46
C SER A 456 24.87 -12.10 9.14
N TYR A 457 23.79 -11.57 8.57
CA TYR A 457 22.43 -11.70 9.09
C TYR A 457 21.38 -11.64 7.97
N LEU A 458 20.16 -12.08 8.28
CA LEU A 458 18.94 -11.81 7.54
C LEU A 458 17.93 -11.10 8.45
N ILE A 459 16.82 -10.66 7.89
CA ILE A 459 15.69 -10.14 8.68
C ILE A 459 14.67 -11.26 8.87
N GLU A 460 14.34 -11.53 10.12
CA GLU A 460 13.30 -12.45 10.56
C GLU A 460 12.28 -11.63 11.33
N ASP A 461 11.09 -11.46 10.78
CA ASP A 461 9.97 -10.71 11.38
C ASP A 461 10.39 -9.34 11.95
N ASN A 462 11.05 -8.54 11.12
CA ASN A 462 11.59 -7.22 11.44
C ASN A 462 12.76 -7.20 12.46
N VAL A 463 13.31 -8.36 12.82
CA VAL A 463 14.49 -8.51 13.70
C VAL A 463 15.67 -9.08 12.92
N LYS A 464 16.89 -8.63 13.22
CA LYS A 464 18.10 -9.21 12.62
C LYS A 464 18.37 -10.60 13.19
N SER A 465 18.40 -11.61 12.31
CA SER A 465 18.70 -13.00 12.63
C SER A 465 20.09 -13.37 12.10
N PRO A 466 21.10 -13.66 12.96
CA PRO A 466 22.45 -13.97 12.52
C PRO A 466 22.53 -15.27 11.71
N LEU A 467 23.28 -15.27 10.61
CA LEU A 467 23.54 -16.46 9.78
C LEU A 467 24.85 -17.18 10.15
N GLY A 468 25.65 -16.59 11.05
CA GLY A 468 26.97 -17.12 11.43
C GLY A 468 28.08 -16.85 10.41
N ASN A 469 27.77 -16.25 9.25
CA ASN A 469 28.76 -15.84 8.27
C ASN A 469 29.63 -14.69 8.80
N THR A 470 30.92 -14.71 8.46
CA THR A 470 31.81 -13.57 8.69
C THR A 470 31.99 -12.77 7.41
N VAL A 471 31.87 -11.44 7.51
CA VAL A 471 31.89 -10.50 6.38
C VAL A 471 33.14 -9.61 6.44
N LEU A 472 33.66 -9.18 5.28
CA LEU A 472 34.73 -8.19 5.22
C LEU A 472 34.22 -6.81 5.66
N SER A 473 35.12 -5.98 6.21
CA SER A 473 34.83 -4.58 6.53
C SER A 473 34.27 -3.86 5.29
N GLY A 474 33.10 -3.22 5.42
CA GLY A 474 32.37 -2.61 4.30
C GLY A 474 31.23 -3.45 3.69
N GLY A 475 30.84 -4.57 4.32
CA GLY A 475 29.64 -5.34 3.96
C GLY A 475 29.85 -6.47 2.94
N ASN A 476 31.09 -6.60 2.41
CA ASN A 476 31.73 -7.78 1.80
C ASN A 476 31.27 -9.17 2.30
N THR A 477 30.85 -10.13 1.47
CA THR A 477 31.04 -11.55 1.86
C THR A 477 32.55 -11.83 2.02
N SER A 478 32.95 -12.71 2.94
CA SER A 478 34.36 -13.11 3.08
C SER A 478 34.84 -13.88 1.84
N SER A 479 36.06 -13.59 1.38
CA SER A 479 36.73 -14.39 0.35
C SER A 479 37.25 -15.73 0.88
N ASN A 480 37.25 -15.92 2.21
CA ASN A 480 37.65 -17.16 2.86
C ASN A 480 36.44 -18.09 3.00
N ALA A 481 36.53 -19.28 2.40
CA ALA A 481 35.43 -20.24 2.40
C ALA A 481 35.04 -20.71 3.81
N ALA A 482 35.98 -20.74 4.77
CA ALA A 482 35.70 -21.15 6.15
C ALA A 482 34.76 -20.18 6.90
N ASP A 483 34.57 -18.97 6.37
CA ASP A 483 33.71 -17.93 6.94
C ASP A 483 32.28 -17.95 6.35
N ARG A 484 32.01 -18.85 5.39
CA ARG A 484 30.75 -19.00 4.67
C ARG A 484 29.96 -20.19 5.24
N VAL A 485 29.19 -19.93 6.29
CA VAL A 485 28.44 -20.94 7.05
C VAL A 485 27.11 -21.28 6.39
N LYS A 486 26.31 -20.28 6.00
CA LYS A 486 24.97 -20.49 5.43
C LYS A 486 24.71 -19.56 4.26
N HIS A 487 24.37 -20.14 3.13
CA HIS A 487 23.98 -19.41 1.92
C HIS A 487 22.53 -18.92 2.04
N THR A 488 22.23 -17.73 1.53
CA THR A 488 20.90 -17.09 1.62
C THR A 488 19.82 -17.91 0.93
N HIS A 489 20.07 -18.37 -0.29
CA HIS A 489 19.16 -19.25 -1.05
C HIS A 489 18.73 -20.50 -0.26
N ASP A 490 19.68 -21.19 0.36
CA ASP A 490 19.38 -22.37 1.19
C ASP A 490 18.56 -21.97 2.42
N ALA A 491 18.89 -20.84 3.05
CA ALA A 491 18.14 -20.34 4.21
C ALA A 491 16.69 -19.94 3.87
N PHE A 492 16.47 -19.31 2.71
CA PHE A 492 15.12 -18.99 2.22
C PHE A 492 14.33 -20.25 1.91
N THR A 493 14.96 -21.23 1.26
CA THR A 493 14.34 -22.51 0.93
C THR A 493 13.93 -23.26 2.19
N ASP A 494 14.83 -23.38 3.18
CA ASP A 494 14.54 -24.06 4.44
C ASP A 494 13.34 -23.44 5.18
N GLN A 495 13.29 -22.10 5.24
CA GLN A 495 12.18 -21.40 5.89
C GLN A 495 10.85 -21.55 5.13
N ALA A 496 10.87 -21.55 3.80
CA ALA A 496 9.68 -21.81 3.00
C ALA A 496 9.16 -23.24 3.18
N LEU A 497 10.06 -24.24 3.23
CA LEU A 497 9.68 -25.62 3.50
C LEU A 497 9.13 -25.79 4.91
N GLN A 498 9.73 -25.13 5.91
CA GLN A 498 9.23 -25.13 7.29
C GLN A 498 7.84 -24.47 7.39
N PHE A 499 7.59 -23.39 6.65
CA PHE A 499 6.29 -22.74 6.61
C PHE A 499 5.21 -23.65 6.02
N ILE A 500 5.50 -24.34 4.91
CA ILE A 500 4.57 -25.33 4.33
C ILE A 500 4.29 -26.45 5.35
N ASP A 501 5.34 -26.96 6.00
CA ASP A 501 5.23 -28.02 7.02
C ASP A 501 4.37 -27.59 8.22
N GLN A 502 4.46 -26.34 8.65
CA GLN A 502 3.70 -25.80 9.80
C GLN A 502 2.24 -25.47 9.47
N HIS A 503 1.94 -25.16 8.20
CA HIS A 503 0.64 -24.63 7.80
C HIS A 503 -0.09 -25.49 6.77
N HIS A 504 0.34 -26.75 6.55
CA HIS A 504 -0.27 -27.64 5.56
C HIS A 504 -1.75 -27.99 5.82
N GLU A 505 -2.26 -27.75 7.03
CA GLU A 505 -3.69 -27.91 7.38
C GLU A 505 -4.50 -26.62 7.17
N GLN A 506 -3.87 -25.52 6.76
CA GLN A 506 -4.50 -24.22 6.50
C GLN A 506 -4.26 -23.80 5.04
N ALA A 507 -5.13 -22.96 4.49
CA ALA A 507 -4.84 -22.31 3.22
C ALA A 507 -3.67 -21.32 3.39
N PHE A 508 -2.67 -21.40 2.51
CA PHE A 508 -1.50 -20.52 2.60
C PHE A 508 -1.08 -19.89 1.26
N PHE A 509 -0.52 -18.68 1.37
CA PHE A 509 0.20 -18.00 0.31
C PHE A 509 1.69 -17.93 0.67
N CYS A 510 2.53 -18.60 -0.12
CA CYS A 510 3.98 -18.58 0.04
C CYS A 510 4.64 -17.84 -1.13
N TYR A 511 5.23 -16.68 -0.84
CA TYR A 511 6.03 -15.92 -1.79
C TYR A 511 7.53 -16.20 -1.57
N LEU A 512 8.10 -17.05 -2.41
CA LEU A 512 9.50 -17.45 -2.36
C LEU A 512 10.31 -16.67 -3.41
N ALA A 513 10.92 -15.59 -2.96
CA ALA A 513 11.52 -14.57 -3.81
C ALA A 513 13.05 -14.62 -3.72
N PHE A 514 13.68 -15.50 -4.49
CA PHE A 514 15.13 -15.69 -4.44
C PHE A 514 15.93 -14.45 -4.87
N THR A 515 17.19 -14.40 -4.45
CA THR A 515 18.21 -13.47 -4.95
C THR A 515 19.04 -14.07 -6.08
N LEU A 516 18.92 -15.36 -6.38
CA LEU A 516 19.64 -16.00 -7.47
C LEU A 516 18.90 -15.84 -8.81
N PRO A 517 19.61 -15.75 -9.95
CA PRO A 517 21.07 -15.69 -10.10
C PRO A 517 21.64 -14.24 -10.13
N HIS A 518 21.13 -13.32 -9.31
CA HIS A 518 21.64 -11.95 -9.26
C HIS A 518 23.13 -11.93 -8.85
N THR A 519 23.90 -10.96 -9.36
CA THR A 519 25.31 -10.78 -8.97
C THR A 519 25.35 -10.35 -7.49
N GLU A 520 26.20 -10.85 -6.60
CA GLU A 520 27.48 -11.57 -6.63
C GLU A 520 27.38 -13.06 -7.01
N ILE A 521 28.17 -13.57 -7.97
CA ILE A 521 27.97 -14.93 -8.52
C ILE A 521 28.71 -15.98 -7.66
N VAL A 522 28.13 -16.40 -6.54
CA VAL A 522 28.75 -17.31 -5.57
C VAL A 522 27.72 -18.33 -5.12
N ALA A 523 27.85 -19.56 -5.61
CA ALA A 523 26.97 -20.67 -5.24
C ALA A 523 27.39 -21.31 -3.89
N SER A 524 26.51 -22.15 -3.33
CA SER A 524 26.83 -22.94 -2.15
C SER A 524 27.89 -24.01 -2.44
N ASP A 525 28.74 -24.28 -1.44
CA ASP A 525 29.78 -25.30 -1.56
C ASP A 525 29.18 -26.71 -1.75
N GLU A 526 27.96 -26.96 -1.26
CA GLU A 526 27.23 -28.21 -1.48
C GLU A 526 27.01 -28.50 -2.97
N VAL A 527 26.43 -27.54 -3.71
CA VAL A 527 26.17 -27.74 -5.14
C VAL A 527 27.46 -27.70 -5.95
N LEU A 528 28.40 -26.83 -5.61
CA LEU A 528 29.71 -26.77 -6.27
C LEU A 528 30.46 -28.11 -6.15
N ASN A 529 30.37 -28.80 -5.02
CA ASN A 529 31.07 -30.07 -4.82
C ASN A 529 30.35 -31.27 -5.46
N SER A 530 29.21 -31.08 -6.11
CA SER A 530 28.53 -32.14 -6.86
C SER A 530 29.27 -32.49 -8.17
N PRO A 531 29.11 -33.72 -8.70
CA PRO A 531 29.78 -34.15 -9.93
C PRO A 531 29.50 -33.29 -11.16
N GLU A 532 28.30 -32.68 -11.27
CA GLU A 532 27.93 -31.79 -12.39
C GLU A 532 28.80 -30.53 -12.44
N PHE A 533 29.26 -30.08 -11.26
CA PHE A 533 30.10 -28.90 -11.10
C PHE A 533 31.55 -29.27 -10.75
N ASP A 534 32.06 -30.41 -11.22
CA ASP A 534 33.50 -30.67 -11.16
C ASP A 534 34.27 -29.52 -11.87
N PRO A 535 35.25 -28.87 -11.22
CA PRO A 535 35.98 -27.74 -11.80
C PRO A 535 36.58 -28.00 -13.20
N SER A 536 36.94 -29.25 -13.52
CA SER A 536 37.52 -29.62 -14.82
C SER A 536 36.52 -29.57 -15.97
N LEU A 537 35.22 -29.68 -15.68
CA LEU A 537 34.13 -29.56 -16.67
C LEU A 537 33.80 -28.10 -17.00
N TRP A 538 34.31 -27.17 -16.18
CA TRP A 538 34.06 -25.74 -16.28
C TRP A 538 35.36 -24.95 -16.47
N PRO A 539 36.06 -25.12 -17.61
CA PRO A 539 37.27 -24.36 -17.92
C PRO A 539 36.93 -22.90 -18.21
N GLU A 540 37.65 -21.99 -17.56
CA GLU A 540 37.36 -20.56 -17.57
C GLU A 540 38.41 -19.79 -18.34
N THR A 541 37.99 -18.76 -19.06
CA THR A 541 38.89 -17.92 -19.88
C THR A 541 39.07 -16.52 -19.31
N TYR A 542 38.43 -16.21 -18.19
CA TYR A 542 38.48 -14.90 -17.54
C TYR A 542 38.04 -15.01 -16.07
N THR A 543 38.46 -14.05 -15.25
CA THR A 543 37.99 -13.86 -13.89
C THR A 543 36.97 -12.73 -13.88
N ALA A 544 35.78 -12.96 -13.33
CA ALA A 544 34.80 -11.89 -13.17
C ALA A 544 35.26 -11.00 -12.01
N ASN A 545 35.56 -9.73 -12.28
CA ASN A 545 35.93 -8.76 -11.26
C ASN A 545 35.09 -7.50 -11.46
N THR A 546 34.27 -7.16 -10.48
CA THR A 546 33.65 -5.84 -10.36
C THR A 546 34.16 -5.24 -9.06
N SER A 547 34.40 -3.92 -9.01
CA SER A 547 34.96 -3.27 -7.83
C SER A 547 34.04 -3.33 -6.58
N VAL A 548 32.82 -3.84 -6.72
CA VAL A 548 31.78 -3.88 -5.67
C VAL A 548 31.34 -5.30 -5.26
N HIS A 549 31.71 -6.35 -6.02
CA HIS A 549 31.38 -7.76 -5.72
C HIS A 549 32.64 -8.63 -5.63
N LEU A 550 32.57 -9.77 -4.94
CA LEU A 550 33.64 -10.74 -4.84
C LEU A 550 34.03 -11.29 -6.21
N SER A 551 35.31 -11.19 -6.51
CA SER A 551 35.90 -11.75 -7.73
C SER A 551 35.84 -13.27 -7.72
N GLN A 552 35.47 -13.87 -8.86
CA GLN A 552 35.35 -15.32 -9.02
C GLN A 552 36.32 -15.88 -10.05
N SER A 553 37.07 -16.91 -9.67
CA SER A 553 37.96 -17.64 -10.56
C SER A 553 37.22 -18.57 -11.52
N GLN A 554 36.01 -19.04 -11.15
CA GLN A 554 35.14 -19.83 -12.01
C GLN A 554 33.69 -19.30 -12.07
N PRO A 555 33.46 -18.14 -12.72
CA PRO A 555 32.15 -17.49 -12.74
C PRO A 555 31.06 -18.25 -13.51
N ARG A 556 31.37 -18.95 -14.61
CA ARG A 556 30.40 -19.79 -15.34
C ARG A 556 29.98 -20.99 -14.51
N ARG A 557 30.93 -21.62 -13.81
CA ARG A 557 30.67 -22.74 -12.89
C ARG A 557 29.73 -22.32 -11.76
N ASN A 558 30.06 -21.20 -11.09
CA ASN A 558 29.23 -20.68 -10.00
C ASN A 558 27.83 -20.31 -10.50
N PHE A 559 27.72 -19.58 -11.62
CA PHE A 559 26.42 -19.25 -12.19
C PHE A 559 25.60 -20.49 -12.53
N GLY A 560 26.20 -21.51 -13.14
CA GLY A 560 25.49 -22.75 -13.43
C GLY A 560 25.03 -23.49 -12.16
N ALA A 561 25.85 -23.44 -11.10
CA ALA A 561 25.50 -23.99 -9.80
C ALA A 561 24.35 -23.21 -9.15
N GLU A 562 24.29 -21.89 -9.28
CA GLU A 562 23.15 -21.08 -8.82
C GLU A 562 21.84 -21.46 -9.54
N ILE A 563 21.88 -21.68 -10.86
CA ILE A 563 20.72 -22.17 -11.60
C ILE A 563 20.27 -23.56 -11.09
N ARG A 564 21.23 -24.46 -10.81
CA ARG A 564 20.94 -25.76 -10.19
C ARG A 564 20.34 -25.61 -8.80
N MET A 565 20.80 -24.67 -7.98
CA MET A 565 20.24 -24.40 -6.65
C MET A 565 18.77 -23.98 -6.75
N ILE A 566 18.42 -23.10 -7.70
CA ILE A 566 17.02 -22.71 -7.94
C ILE A 566 16.18 -23.93 -8.33
N ASP A 567 16.67 -24.75 -9.28
CA ASP A 567 15.96 -25.96 -9.73
C ASP A 567 15.77 -26.98 -8.58
N ASN A 568 16.80 -27.21 -7.77
CA ASN A 568 16.71 -28.08 -6.60
C ASN A 568 15.69 -27.58 -5.57
N SER A 569 15.62 -26.27 -5.31
CA SER A 569 14.62 -25.70 -4.40
C SER A 569 13.19 -25.87 -4.92
N VAL A 570 12.98 -25.73 -6.23
CA VAL A 570 11.68 -26.05 -6.84
C VAL A 570 11.33 -27.53 -6.66
N GLY A 571 12.30 -28.43 -6.87
CA GLY A 571 12.13 -29.85 -6.59
C GLY A 571 11.79 -30.16 -5.13
N ALA A 572 12.42 -29.47 -4.18
CA ALA A 572 12.15 -29.62 -2.75
C ALA A 572 10.74 -29.14 -2.38
N VAL A 573 10.27 -28.01 -2.94
CA VAL A 573 8.90 -27.53 -2.75
C VAL A 573 7.89 -28.53 -3.30
N ILE A 574 8.10 -29.05 -4.52
CA ILE A 574 7.23 -30.09 -5.11
C ILE A 574 7.17 -31.31 -4.19
N ALA A 575 8.33 -31.83 -3.74
CA ALA A 575 8.38 -32.99 -2.85
C ALA A 575 7.65 -32.75 -1.51
N LYS A 576 7.74 -31.53 -0.95
CA LYS A 576 7.03 -31.16 0.28
C LYS A 576 5.52 -31.08 0.06
N LEU A 577 5.05 -30.60 -1.09
CA LEU A 577 3.62 -30.66 -1.45
C LEU A 577 3.13 -32.10 -1.63
N GLU A 578 3.94 -33.00 -2.20
CA GLU A 578 3.63 -34.42 -2.31
C GLU A 578 3.54 -35.09 -0.92
N GLU A 579 4.47 -34.78 -0.02
CA GLU A 579 4.52 -35.30 1.35
C GLU A 579 3.23 -35.00 2.14
N HIS A 580 2.69 -33.79 2.02
CA HIS A 580 1.45 -33.37 2.69
C HIS A 580 0.18 -33.59 1.86
N ASN A 581 0.26 -34.26 0.70
CA ASN A 581 -0.87 -34.44 -0.23
C ASN A 581 -1.53 -33.13 -0.70
N LEU A 582 -0.76 -32.05 -0.81
CA LEU A 582 -1.23 -30.72 -1.22
C LEU A 582 -1.13 -30.47 -2.72
N THR A 583 -0.52 -31.39 -3.48
CA THR A 583 -0.19 -31.20 -4.89
C THR A 583 -1.40 -30.83 -5.75
N ASP A 584 -2.54 -31.50 -5.57
CA ASP A 584 -3.75 -31.26 -6.38
C ASP A 584 -4.50 -29.98 -5.96
N ASN A 585 -4.25 -29.48 -4.74
CA ASN A 585 -4.85 -28.26 -4.19
C ASN A 585 -3.84 -27.10 -4.05
N THR A 586 -2.82 -27.05 -4.91
CA THR A 586 -1.83 -25.97 -4.89
C THR A 586 -1.59 -25.41 -6.28
N LEU A 587 -1.74 -24.10 -6.43
CA LEU A 587 -1.22 -23.35 -7.58
C LEU A 587 0.24 -22.99 -7.33
N LEU A 588 1.14 -23.62 -8.10
CA LEU A 588 2.57 -23.34 -8.08
C LEU A 588 2.97 -22.56 -9.33
N ILE A 589 3.47 -21.33 -9.14
CA ILE A 589 3.95 -20.44 -10.20
C ILE A 589 5.46 -20.25 -10.07
N PHE A 590 6.17 -20.29 -11.20
CA PHE A 590 7.60 -19.97 -11.28
C PHE A 590 7.84 -18.86 -12.31
N THR A 591 8.64 -17.85 -11.96
CA THR A 591 9.00 -16.75 -12.87
C THR A 591 10.34 -16.07 -12.52
N SER A 592 10.69 -15.01 -13.23
CA SER A 592 11.75 -14.05 -12.87
C SER A 592 11.23 -12.63 -12.75
N ASP A 593 11.83 -11.80 -11.89
CA ASP A 593 11.42 -10.41 -11.70
C ASP A 593 11.68 -9.49 -12.89
N ASN A 594 12.69 -9.76 -13.72
CA ASN A 594 13.00 -9.04 -14.95
C ASN A 594 13.90 -9.90 -15.86
N GLY A 595 14.22 -9.36 -17.04
CA GLY A 595 15.14 -10.00 -17.99
C GLY A 595 16.56 -10.20 -17.45
N GLY A 596 17.31 -11.10 -18.09
CA GLY A 596 18.64 -11.50 -17.62
C GLY A 596 19.67 -10.38 -17.69
N GLN A 597 20.63 -10.39 -16.76
CA GLN A 597 21.72 -9.42 -16.74
C GLN A 597 22.54 -9.43 -18.04
N LEU A 598 22.87 -8.23 -18.54
CA LEU A 598 23.80 -8.07 -19.65
C LEU A 598 25.23 -7.80 -19.17
N LYS A 599 26.20 -8.30 -19.93
CA LYS A 599 27.63 -8.02 -19.70
C LYS A 599 27.96 -6.54 -19.52
N ARG A 600 27.27 -5.64 -20.24
CA ARG A 600 27.52 -4.19 -20.14
C ARG A 600 27.10 -3.57 -18.80
N VAL A 601 26.21 -4.22 -18.06
CA VAL A 601 25.69 -3.71 -16.80
C VAL A 601 26.64 -4.06 -15.65
N TRP A 602 27.15 -5.30 -15.61
CA TRP A 602 27.94 -5.80 -14.48
C TRP A 602 29.26 -6.49 -14.84
N GLY A 603 29.73 -6.39 -16.09
CA GLY A 603 31.08 -6.78 -16.49
C GLY A 603 31.39 -8.29 -16.52
N SER A 604 30.43 -9.16 -16.20
CA SER A 604 30.60 -10.61 -16.09
C SER A 604 30.10 -11.33 -17.36
N ALA A 605 30.85 -12.34 -17.81
CA ALA A 605 30.58 -13.10 -19.02
C ALA A 605 29.71 -14.39 -18.90
N PRO A 606 29.03 -14.73 -17.78
CA PRO A 606 28.14 -15.91 -17.78
C PRO A 606 26.93 -15.73 -18.69
N SER A 607 26.32 -14.54 -18.72
CA SER A 607 25.10 -14.32 -19.52
C SER A 607 25.32 -14.50 -21.03
N ASP A 608 26.47 -14.09 -21.56
CA ASP A 608 26.85 -14.39 -22.96
C ASP A 608 27.09 -15.89 -23.17
N TYR A 609 27.76 -16.56 -22.22
CA TYR A 609 28.08 -17.99 -22.30
C TYR A 609 26.82 -18.87 -22.28
N PHE A 610 25.86 -18.52 -21.43
CA PHE A 610 24.58 -19.20 -21.28
C PHE A 610 23.50 -18.67 -22.24
N ASN A 611 23.80 -17.66 -23.07
CA ASN A 611 22.82 -17.05 -23.97
C ASN A 611 21.54 -16.63 -23.22
N ALA A 612 21.71 -15.79 -22.18
CA ALA A 612 20.71 -15.53 -21.14
C ALA A 612 19.29 -15.21 -21.64
N ASN A 613 19.18 -14.37 -22.68
CA ASN A 613 17.90 -13.92 -23.22
C ASN A 613 17.57 -14.54 -24.59
N GLY A 614 18.38 -15.51 -25.04
CA GLY A 614 18.14 -16.21 -26.30
C GLY A 614 18.21 -15.27 -27.50
N HIS A 615 17.14 -15.24 -28.30
CA HIS A 615 17.03 -14.36 -29.46
C HIS A 615 16.44 -12.97 -29.10
N LEU A 616 16.03 -12.74 -27.86
CA LEU A 616 15.41 -11.48 -27.45
C LEU A 616 16.48 -10.39 -27.28
N ARG A 617 16.17 -9.17 -27.73
CA ARG A 617 17.11 -8.05 -27.66
C ARG A 617 17.13 -7.42 -26.27
N GLY A 618 18.31 -7.05 -25.80
CA GLY A 618 18.47 -6.40 -24.50
C GLY A 618 18.43 -7.37 -23.32
N GLY A 619 18.29 -6.82 -22.12
CA GLY A 619 18.30 -7.53 -20.84
C GLY A 619 17.94 -6.58 -19.72
N LYS A 620 18.27 -6.91 -18.47
CA LYS A 620 18.04 -6.04 -17.30
C LYS A 620 18.34 -4.57 -17.63
N GLU A 621 17.44 -3.68 -17.19
CA GLU A 621 17.44 -2.22 -17.45
C GLU A 621 17.06 -1.76 -18.86
N ASP A 622 16.91 -2.66 -19.85
CA ASP A 622 16.46 -2.29 -21.19
C ASP A 622 14.96 -2.48 -21.40
N SER A 623 14.30 -1.52 -22.04
CA SER A 623 12.88 -1.60 -22.43
C SER A 623 12.54 -2.53 -23.60
N TYR A 624 13.54 -3.25 -24.13
CA TYR A 624 13.38 -4.27 -25.18
C TYR A 624 12.86 -5.60 -24.61
N GLU A 625 12.44 -6.54 -25.47
CA GLU A 625 11.88 -7.84 -25.07
C GLU A 625 12.79 -8.59 -24.10
N GLY A 626 14.10 -8.56 -24.29
CA GLY A 626 15.04 -9.28 -23.42
C GLY A 626 15.13 -8.75 -21.98
N GLY A 627 14.69 -7.50 -21.72
CA GLY A 627 14.62 -6.91 -20.38
C GLY A 627 13.26 -7.04 -19.70
N LEU A 628 12.19 -7.22 -20.48
CA LEU A 628 10.81 -7.25 -19.99
C LEU A 628 10.20 -8.66 -20.01
N ARG A 629 10.53 -9.49 -21.00
CA ARG A 629 9.95 -10.83 -21.17
C ARG A 629 10.71 -11.82 -20.30
N VAL A 630 9.97 -12.53 -19.45
CA VAL A 630 10.49 -13.45 -18.43
C VAL A 630 9.93 -14.85 -18.64
N PRO A 631 10.64 -15.91 -18.19
CA PRO A 631 10.05 -17.23 -18.22
C PRO A 631 8.89 -17.28 -17.21
N MET A 632 7.75 -17.89 -17.54
CA MET A 632 6.67 -18.11 -16.58
C MET A 632 6.00 -19.48 -16.77
N LEU A 633 5.87 -20.22 -15.68
CA LEU A 633 5.30 -21.56 -15.62
C LEU A 633 4.28 -21.60 -14.49
N ALA A 634 3.18 -22.33 -14.69
CA ALA A 634 2.20 -22.56 -13.64
C ALA A 634 1.71 -24.01 -13.66
N SER A 635 1.59 -24.63 -12.49
CA SER A 635 1.04 -25.98 -12.31
C SER A 635 -0.02 -25.95 -11.21
N TRP A 636 -1.15 -26.60 -11.48
CA TRP A 636 -2.22 -26.85 -10.51
C TRP A 636 -2.99 -28.08 -11.00
N PRO A 637 -2.48 -29.29 -10.70
CA PRO A 637 -3.08 -30.54 -11.15
C PRO A 637 -4.59 -30.61 -10.87
N GLY A 638 -5.36 -31.18 -11.79
CA GLY A 638 -6.83 -31.21 -11.72
C GLY A 638 -7.51 -29.90 -12.17
N THR A 639 -6.85 -28.74 -12.06
CA THR A 639 -7.41 -27.43 -12.42
C THR A 639 -6.81 -26.85 -13.70
N ILE A 640 -5.49 -26.91 -13.86
CA ILE A 640 -4.77 -26.52 -15.06
C ILE A 640 -4.55 -27.77 -15.91
N PRO A 641 -5.00 -27.80 -17.18
CA PRO A 641 -4.69 -28.91 -18.07
C PRO A 641 -3.17 -29.03 -18.29
N ALA A 642 -2.63 -30.24 -18.17
CA ALA A 642 -1.20 -30.51 -18.29
C ALA A 642 -0.65 -30.30 -19.70
N GLY A 643 0.65 -29.96 -19.79
CA GLY A 643 1.41 -29.86 -21.05
C GLY A 643 0.96 -28.71 -21.96
N ARG A 644 0.35 -27.66 -21.42
CA ARG A 644 -0.17 -26.53 -22.21
C ARG A 644 0.92 -25.50 -22.50
N VAL A 645 0.77 -24.83 -23.64
CA VAL A 645 1.55 -23.65 -23.99
C VAL A 645 0.57 -22.52 -24.31
N SER A 646 0.84 -21.32 -23.82
CA SER A 646 0.04 -20.12 -24.06
C SER A 646 0.88 -18.99 -24.64
N ASP A 647 0.33 -18.35 -25.68
CA ASP A 647 0.87 -17.14 -26.29
C ASP A 647 0.13 -15.87 -25.82
N LEU A 648 -0.72 -15.98 -24.79
CA LEU A 648 -1.34 -14.82 -24.15
C LEU A 648 -0.23 -13.89 -23.62
N PRO A 649 -0.20 -12.60 -24.01
CA PRO A 649 0.65 -11.61 -23.35
C PRO A 649 0.17 -11.43 -21.90
N THR A 650 0.94 -11.93 -20.94
CA THR A 650 0.65 -11.75 -19.51
C THR A 650 1.56 -10.69 -18.92
N TYR A 651 1.12 -10.05 -17.85
CA TYR A 651 1.82 -8.96 -17.20
C TYR A 651 1.80 -9.12 -15.69
N PHE A 652 2.81 -8.67 -14.95
CA PHE A 652 2.82 -8.82 -13.48
C PHE A 652 1.63 -8.14 -12.80
N ALA A 653 1.12 -7.05 -13.37
CA ALA A 653 -0.11 -6.41 -12.92
C ALA A 653 -1.33 -7.36 -12.92
N ASP A 654 -1.30 -8.45 -13.71
CA ASP A 654 -2.36 -9.45 -13.80
C ASP A 654 -2.45 -10.37 -12.58
N PHE A 655 -1.42 -10.41 -11.72
CA PHE A 655 -1.39 -11.38 -10.62
C PHE A 655 -2.43 -11.06 -9.55
N LEU A 656 -2.54 -9.80 -9.11
CA LEU A 656 -3.55 -9.41 -8.13
C LEU A 656 -5.01 -9.70 -8.57
N PRO A 657 -5.46 -9.34 -9.79
CA PRO A 657 -6.78 -9.74 -10.25
C PRO A 657 -6.92 -11.25 -10.48
N THR A 658 -5.83 -11.98 -10.77
CA THR A 658 -5.86 -13.45 -10.80
C THR A 658 -6.11 -14.03 -9.41
N VAL A 659 -5.50 -13.45 -8.37
CA VAL A 659 -5.72 -13.83 -6.97
C VAL A 659 -7.17 -13.56 -6.55
N THR A 660 -7.71 -12.39 -6.89
CA THR A 660 -9.10 -12.06 -6.54
C THR A 660 -10.09 -13.00 -7.24
N ASP A 661 -9.82 -13.38 -8.49
CA ASP A 661 -10.57 -14.41 -9.22
C ASP A 661 -10.48 -15.81 -8.58
N ILE A 662 -9.31 -16.20 -8.05
CA ILE A 662 -9.13 -17.46 -7.31
C ILE A 662 -9.99 -17.45 -6.04
N LEU A 663 -10.00 -16.32 -5.33
CA LEU A 663 -10.72 -16.14 -4.07
C LEU A 663 -12.22 -15.88 -4.29
N GLY A 664 -12.66 -15.53 -5.50
CA GLY A 664 -14.05 -15.18 -5.79
C GLY A 664 -14.47 -13.81 -5.26
N VAL A 665 -13.52 -12.87 -5.13
CA VAL A 665 -13.77 -11.49 -4.68
C VAL A 665 -13.48 -10.50 -5.81
N GLU A 666 -14.06 -9.30 -5.73
CA GLU A 666 -13.79 -8.26 -6.73
C GLU A 666 -12.40 -7.63 -6.52
N PRO A 667 -11.62 -7.40 -7.60
CA PRO A 667 -10.36 -6.70 -7.48
C PRO A 667 -10.56 -5.22 -7.11
N PRO A 668 -9.59 -4.59 -6.42
CA PRO A 668 -9.61 -3.15 -6.20
C PRO A 668 -9.73 -2.38 -7.52
N ARG A 669 -10.51 -1.29 -7.53
CA ARG A 669 -10.80 -0.53 -8.77
C ARG A 669 -9.57 0.11 -9.45
N TYR A 670 -8.45 0.22 -8.74
CA TYR A 670 -7.22 0.85 -9.24
C TYR A 670 -6.29 -0.11 -10.00
N VAL A 671 -6.60 -1.40 -10.09
CA VAL A 671 -5.72 -2.37 -10.76
C VAL A 671 -5.71 -2.15 -12.27
N ASP A 672 -4.52 -2.29 -12.87
CA ASP A 672 -4.33 -2.19 -14.32
C ASP A 672 -4.40 -3.56 -15.01
N GLY A 673 -4.26 -4.65 -14.25
CA GLY A 673 -4.19 -6.02 -14.78
C GLY A 673 -5.54 -6.68 -15.08
N PHE A 674 -5.49 -7.82 -15.76
CA PHE A 674 -6.60 -8.73 -15.94
C PHE A 674 -6.23 -10.14 -15.49
N SER A 675 -7.16 -10.82 -14.81
CA SER A 675 -6.95 -12.21 -14.42
C SER A 675 -6.56 -13.10 -15.59
N ILE A 676 -5.52 -13.92 -15.38
CA ILE A 676 -5.09 -14.96 -16.32
C ILE A 676 -5.62 -16.35 -15.95
N LEU A 677 -6.44 -16.46 -14.89
CA LEU A 677 -7.05 -17.71 -14.45
C LEU A 677 -7.86 -18.42 -15.55
N PRO A 678 -8.67 -17.72 -16.39
CA PRO A 678 -9.38 -18.38 -17.48
C PRO A 678 -8.45 -19.11 -18.44
N THR A 679 -7.31 -18.51 -18.79
CA THR A 679 -6.31 -19.16 -19.65
C THR A 679 -5.66 -20.35 -18.96
N MET A 680 -5.31 -20.23 -17.69
CA MET A 680 -4.76 -21.34 -16.91
C MET A 680 -5.73 -22.53 -16.87
N LYS A 681 -7.04 -22.29 -16.68
CA LYS A 681 -8.09 -23.32 -16.67
C LYS A 681 -8.53 -23.80 -18.06
N GLY A 682 -7.98 -23.23 -19.14
CA GLY A 682 -8.35 -23.56 -20.52
C GLY A 682 -9.67 -22.96 -21.02
N ALA A 683 -10.29 -22.05 -20.26
CA ALA A 683 -11.50 -21.31 -20.62
C ALA A 683 -11.17 -20.05 -21.45
N LEU A 684 -10.58 -20.27 -22.62
CA LEU A 684 -10.00 -19.21 -23.47
C LEU A 684 -11.02 -18.18 -23.95
N GLU A 685 -12.30 -18.56 -24.05
CA GLU A 685 -13.41 -17.69 -24.43
C GLU A 685 -13.75 -16.64 -23.37
N LYS A 686 -13.38 -16.89 -22.11
CA LYS A 686 -13.58 -15.95 -20.98
C LYS A 686 -12.37 -15.06 -20.73
N GLN A 687 -11.23 -15.32 -21.40
CA GLN A 687 -10.01 -14.57 -21.17
C GLN A 687 -10.11 -13.15 -21.71
N LYS A 688 -10.14 -12.17 -20.79
CA LYS A 688 -9.96 -10.75 -21.12
C LYS A 688 -8.54 -10.53 -21.67
N LYS A 689 -8.41 -9.60 -22.61
CA LYS A 689 -7.13 -9.26 -23.25
C LYS A 689 -6.84 -7.79 -23.08
N HIS A 690 -5.59 -7.48 -22.78
CA HIS A 690 -5.06 -6.14 -22.80
C HIS A 690 -5.15 -5.53 -24.18
N ALA A 691 -5.65 -4.30 -24.28
CA ALA A 691 -5.54 -3.51 -25.51
C ALA A 691 -4.08 -3.17 -25.79
N TYR A 692 -3.31 -2.88 -24.73
CA TYR A 692 -1.88 -2.68 -24.73
C TYR A 692 -1.31 -2.96 -23.34
N LEU A 693 0.01 -3.20 -23.28
CA LEU A 693 0.81 -3.22 -22.06
C LEU A 693 1.75 -2.00 -22.09
N PHE A 694 1.99 -1.37 -20.94
CA PHE A 694 2.83 -0.18 -20.82
C PHE A 694 3.91 -0.35 -19.76
N TRP A 695 5.11 0.15 -20.06
CA TRP A 695 6.22 0.22 -19.12
C TRP A 695 6.84 1.60 -19.09
N SER A 696 7.24 2.03 -17.88
CA SER A 696 8.01 3.24 -17.65
C SER A 696 9.11 2.96 -16.63
N HIS A 697 10.35 3.32 -16.97
CA HIS A 697 11.50 3.13 -16.08
C HIS A 697 12.46 4.33 -16.17
N GLN A 698 12.99 4.76 -15.02
CA GLN A 698 13.96 5.84 -14.96
C GLN A 698 15.35 5.35 -14.57
N ARG A 699 16.30 5.40 -15.51
CA ARG A 699 17.72 5.13 -15.27
C ARG A 699 18.59 5.99 -16.17
N GLY A 700 19.10 7.10 -15.62
CA GLY A 700 19.81 8.12 -16.39
C GLY A 700 18.86 8.93 -17.30
N SER A 701 18.07 8.25 -18.13
CA SER A 701 16.91 8.77 -18.86
C SER A 701 15.61 8.06 -18.45
N LEU A 702 14.48 8.70 -18.79
CA LEU A 702 13.16 8.08 -18.69
C LEU A 702 12.89 7.30 -19.98
N ASP A 703 12.68 6.00 -19.84
CA ASP A 703 12.43 5.08 -20.95
C ASP A 703 11.00 4.54 -20.86
N HIS A 704 10.34 4.41 -22.01
CA HIS A 704 8.99 3.89 -22.16
C HIS A 704 8.93 2.74 -23.15
N ALA A 705 8.04 1.78 -22.89
CA ALA A 705 7.70 0.73 -23.83
C ALA A 705 6.18 0.54 -23.89
N VAL A 706 5.65 0.26 -25.08
CA VAL A 706 4.24 -0.10 -25.29
C VAL A 706 4.18 -1.37 -26.13
N ARG A 707 3.41 -2.38 -25.71
CA ARG A 707 3.05 -3.52 -26.57
C ARG A 707 1.56 -3.50 -26.84
N ALA A 708 1.15 -3.27 -28.08
CA ALA A 708 -0.25 -3.33 -28.52
C ALA A 708 -0.43 -4.45 -29.56
N GLY A 709 -0.92 -5.60 -29.10
CA GLY A 709 -0.96 -6.83 -29.91
C GLY A 709 0.45 -7.26 -30.33
N LYS A 710 0.69 -7.31 -31.65
CA LYS A 710 2.01 -7.63 -32.22
C LYS A 710 2.97 -6.45 -32.28
N TRP A 711 2.48 -5.22 -32.14
CA TRP A 711 3.31 -4.03 -32.26
C TRP A 711 3.98 -3.70 -30.94
N LYS A 712 5.29 -3.46 -30.97
CA LYS A 712 6.06 -2.98 -29.83
C LYS A 712 6.71 -1.65 -30.16
N ALA A 713 6.45 -0.64 -29.33
CA ALA A 713 7.14 0.64 -29.38
C ALA A 713 8.10 0.77 -28.20
N VAL A 714 9.28 1.33 -28.46
CA VAL A 714 10.31 1.62 -27.44
C VAL A 714 10.79 3.06 -27.62
N LYS A 715 10.76 3.84 -26.54
CA LYS A 715 11.26 5.22 -26.50
C LYS A 715 12.28 5.33 -25.37
N ARG A 716 13.55 5.55 -25.71
CA ARG A 716 14.63 5.66 -24.72
C ARG A 716 15.04 7.12 -24.56
N GLY A 717 14.75 7.71 -23.41
CA GLY A 717 14.95 9.13 -23.15
C GLY A 717 14.32 10.03 -24.22
N GLY A 718 15.08 11.04 -24.65
CA GLY A 718 14.65 11.99 -25.69
C GLY A 718 14.73 11.46 -27.13
N ASN A 719 15.03 10.18 -27.34
CA ASN A 719 15.13 9.62 -28.68
C ASN A 719 13.76 9.47 -29.36
N ALA A 720 13.79 9.34 -30.69
CA ALA A 720 12.60 8.98 -31.46
C ALA A 720 12.11 7.58 -31.08
N ILE A 721 10.80 7.34 -31.21
CA ILE A 721 10.20 6.03 -31.00
C ILE A 721 10.74 5.04 -32.03
N GLU A 722 11.23 3.89 -31.55
CA GLU A 722 11.45 2.69 -32.35
C GLU A 722 10.17 1.86 -32.35
N LEU A 723 9.81 1.26 -33.49
CA LEU A 723 8.60 0.44 -33.64
C LEU A 723 8.94 -0.89 -34.31
N PHE A 724 8.45 -1.99 -33.74
CA PHE A 724 8.73 -3.37 -34.17
C PHE A 724 7.45 -4.20 -34.31
N ASP A 725 7.44 -5.13 -35.26
CA ASP A 725 6.40 -6.16 -35.41
C ASP A 725 6.92 -7.47 -34.79
N LEU A 726 6.47 -7.81 -33.58
CA LEU A 726 6.99 -8.95 -32.81
C LEU A 726 6.65 -10.31 -33.41
N ASP A 727 5.64 -10.41 -34.30
CA ASP A 727 5.32 -11.67 -34.97
C ASP A 727 6.38 -12.00 -36.04
N ALA A 728 6.95 -10.98 -36.67
CA ALA A 728 7.96 -11.12 -37.72
C ALA A 728 9.40 -10.94 -37.20
N ASP A 729 9.58 -10.13 -36.14
CA ASP A 729 10.86 -9.72 -35.59
C ASP A 729 10.81 -9.68 -34.04
N PRO A 730 10.72 -10.84 -33.38
CA PRO A 730 10.76 -10.94 -31.91
C PRO A 730 12.11 -10.49 -31.32
N SER A 731 13.13 -10.32 -32.16
CA SER A 731 14.46 -9.82 -31.80
C SER A 731 14.60 -8.30 -31.93
N GLU A 732 13.54 -7.58 -32.33
CA GLU A 732 13.51 -6.11 -32.42
C GLU A 732 14.72 -5.54 -33.18
N THR A 733 15.07 -6.17 -34.31
CA THR A 733 16.22 -5.83 -35.15
C THR A 733 15.89 -4.83 -36.26
N SER A 734 14.62 -4.73 -36.66
CA SER A 734 14.15 -3.94 -37.79
C SER A 734 13.14 -2.87 -37.33
N ASN A 735 13.64 -1.67 -37.04
CA ASN A 735 12.78 -0.52 -36.72
C ASN A 735 11.97 -0.07 -37.96
N VAL A 736 10.66 -0.23 -37.92
CA VAL A 736 9.72 0.13 -39.01
C VAL A 736 8.97 1.44 -38.77
N ALA A 737 9.32 2.23 -37.76
CA ALA A 737 8.61 3.46 -37.36
C ALA A 737 8.38 4.45 -38.52
N SER A 738 9.35 4.61 -39.43
CA SER A 738 9.24 5.50 -40.58
C SER A 738 8.15 5.11 -41.59
N SER A 739 7.77 3.83 -41.61
CA SER A 739 6.73 3.29 -42.49
C SER A 739 5.33 3.34 -41.87
N TYR A 740 5.22 3.60 -40.55
CA TYR A 740 3.96 3.59 -39.82
C TYR A 740 3.80 4.84 -38.91
N PRO A 741 3.84 6.06 -39.46
CA PRO A 741 3.82 7.29 -38.67
C PRO A 741 2.54 7.46 -37.82
N GLU A 742 1.38 7.00 -38.32
CA GLU A 742 0.12 7.05 -37.57
C GLU A 742 0.14 6.14 -36.33
N LEU A 743 0.73 4.95 -36.47
CA LEU A 743 0.87 4.01 -35.36
C LEU A 743 1.88 4.53 -34.33
N VAL A 744 2.98 5.16 -34.77
CA VAL A 744 3.91 5.84 -33.86
C VAL A 744 3.21 6.94 -33.07
N ALA A 745 2.33 7.71 -33.70
CA ALA A 745 1.54 8.74 -33.00
C ALA A 745 0.54 8.15 -32.00
N GLU A 746 -0.07 6.99 -32.30
CA GLU A 746 -0.89 6.24 -31.33
C GLU A 746 -0.06 5.78 -30.13
N MET A 747 1.12 5.19 -30.37
CA MET A 747 2.01 4.72 -29.32
C MET A 747 2.47 5.86 -28.42
N GLN A 748 2.77 7.04 -28.99
CA GLN A 748 3.08 8.24 -28.21
C GLN A 748 1.89 8.67 -27.34
N ARG A 749 0.66 8.66 -27.87
CA ARG A 749 -0.55 8.98 -27.10
C ARG A 749 -0.78 8.02 -25.93
N ILE A 750 -0.49 6.72 -26.11
CA ILE A 750 -0.51 5.75 -25.01
C ILE A 750 0.54 6.12 -23.96
N MET A 751 1.79 6.37 -24.37
CA MET A 751 2.86 6.77 -23.44
C MET A 751 2.48 8.02 -22.64
N ASP A 752 1.92 9.04 -23.28
CA ASP A 752 1.52 10.29 -22.63
C ASP A 752 0.33 10.10 -21.67
N ARG A 753 -0.57 9.16 -21.97
CA ARG A 753 -1.73 8.86 -21.11
C ARG A 753 -1.34 8.05 -19.87
N GLU A 754 -0.56 6.99 -20.06
CA GLU A 754 -0.24 6.04 -18.99
C GLU A 754 0.91 6.52 -18.08
N TYR A 755 1.76 7.41 -18.57
CA TYR A 755 2.82 7.97 -17.73
C TYR A 755 2.25 8.99 -16.77
N GLN A 756 2.01 8.57 -15.53
CA GLN A 756 1.67 9.45 -14.43
C GLN A 756 2.95 9.73 -13.61
N PRO A 757 3.47 10.98 -13.66
CA PRO A 757 4.70 11.31 -12.96
C PRO A 757 4.56 11.25 -11.44
N ASP A 758 3.35 11.46 -10.91
CA ASP A 758 2.99 11.34 -9.48
C ASP A 758 1.50 10.97 -9.32
N LEU A 759 1.15 10.12 -8.35
CA LEU A 759 -0.14 10.27 -7.65
C LEU A 759 -0.02 11.57 -6.83
N PRO A 760 -1.04 12.45 -6.76
CA PRO A 760 -0.93 13.75 -6.10
C PRO A 760 -0.22 13.64 -4.74
N GLU A 761 0.86 14.43 -4.60
CA GLU A 761 1.86 14.39 -3.54
C GLU A 761 1.26 14.34 -2.12
N THR A 762 1.82 13.45 -1.30
CA THR A 762 2.66 13.87 -0.15
C THR A 762 3.83 12.88 -0.04
N ALA A 763 5.00 13.30 -0.55
CA ALA A 763 6.36 12.75 -0.52
C ALA A 763 6.62 11.29 -0.04
N PRO A 764 7.44 10.49 -0.77
CA PRO A 764 8.17 9.38 -0.14
C PRO A 764 9.16 9.92 0.89
N SER A 765 9.30 9.22 2.02
CA SER A 765 10.22 9.58 3.10
C SER A 765 11.64 9.76 2.56
N SER A 766 12.12 11.01 2.49
CA SER A 766 13.49 11.34 2.08
C SER A 766 14.51 11.15 3.22
N ALA A 767 14.29 10.20 4.13
CA ALA A 767 15.24 9.88 5.18
C ALA A 767 15.44 8.36 5.23
N SER A 768 16.56 7.88 4.68
CA SER A 768 17.18 6.68 5.26
C SER A 768 17.50 7.00 6.71
N PRO A 769 16.98 6.25 7.71
CA PRO A 769 17.40 6.46 9.08
C PRO A 769 18.88 6.11 9.21
N VAL A 770 19.68 7.03 9.72
CA VAL A 770 20.99 6.70 10.29
C VAL A 770 20.71 6.06 11.64
N TYR A 771 20.93 4.74 11.77
CA TYR A 771 20.67 4.03 13.01
C TYR A 771 21.86 4.12 14.00
N PRO A 772 21.61 4.23 15.32
CA PRO A 772 22.66 4.40 16.33
C PRO A 772 23.61 3.19 16.55
N ASN A 773 23.41 2.07 15.86
CA ASN A 773 24.19 0.84 16.04
C ASN A 773 24.71 0.24 14.72
N HIS A 774 24.95 1.10 13.73
CA HIS A 774 25.73 0.75 12.54
C HIS A 774 27.13 1.35 12.72
N PRO A 775 28.23 0.58 12.72
CA PRO A 775 29.57 1.16 12.55
C PRO A 775 29.71 1.82 11.17
#